data_AF-A0A8H4P7R0-F1
#
_entry.id   AF-A0A8H4P7R0-F1
#
_cell.length_a   1.000
_cell.length_b   1.000
_cell.length_c   1.000
_cell.angle_alpha   90.00
_cell.angle_beta   90.00
_cell.angle_gamma   90.00
#
_symmetry.space_group_name_H-M   'P 1'
#
loop_
_entity.id
_entity.type
_entity.pdbx_description
1 polymer ?
#
loop_
_entity_poly.entity_id
_entity_poly.type
_entity_poly.pdbx_seq_one_letter_code
_entity_poly.pdbx_strand_id
1 'polypeptide(L)'
;MFIYQGKLSWYNYAQDELFVVALPNGAVRLGDSAYLFFQWTQDNKNVKKPNWFQRLVVDKVAKTEDGGDTFHVTSGWYSWEITAKPTYDKLDIAMFSQNGGKASLNVERVYKTQGLASKDPTRIWTGKLYWQQTATASKEPVTIIAPEGFGADKPVVAIWQWTKASNGKQKVPYILNGIQKDSQSNGNGAQNGKQNGSQSSGQTVQFALGDSTYELACTWDRGTEKLDVQMKEQKKGAQHIGPFDLSAIIAPHSHDLNPPEIPLPPAQLSVRYPQAKPSLDRIQSPMPFPLTLVDTLTHTASFLDQAGYLAKYAVERYTILDNKSHAQDKELNKRDIEINKLNADLSKSKAEIELEKEKYKETEKKFLAEQEDLLKLMEDDAKKDAKDAQRFAETRKLLDAEHKANAELQDKLTKADIDLAGANAQINLQATEISRLDAENSTLQQKLQAEETSYQQLQKDKKSADDEILDLKGQVGDASSELDSLKKSSEEEKTRLVTSRNNWKDEAEKSDDSLHKLKKEKVTLEESLDAANAKNADLERQLRLARATNWHPQDHGLFSAKQDVPSPLKQSIQKHERNNTWARLSPWVGTMANSGTFFNSLDDTTRERTLKTLEIYGNEDWITAYKIEWDNGITKEYGNIKNGSLKQTIRQTPDRPIVAASIVTDRGSKYQTAANMALFGFDKKTGYHLVGEYNSPHKLGPWTKPVSQTSFAPTLDGSWSLIGVYGCFDGCIDAVGLVWGHH
;
A
#
# COMPACT_ATOMS: atom_id res chain seq x y z
N MET A 1 43.46 -20.03 -9.24
CA MET A 1 42.69 -19.05 -10.04
C MET A 1 42.84 -17.69 -9.38
N PHE A 2 42.90 -16.62 -10.16
CA PHE A 2 42.86 -15.25 -9.66
C PHE A 2 41.54 -14.60 -10.06
N ILE A 3 40.90 -13.90 -9.12
CA ILE A 3 39.67 -13.15 -9.37
C ILE A 3 39.95 -11.69 -9.02
N TYR A 4 39.58 -10.81 -9.94
CA TYR A 4 39.75 -9.37 -9.82
C TYR A 4 38.41 -8.66 -9.89
N GLN A 5 38.33 -7.51 -9.23
CA GLN A 5 37.16 -6.65 -9.22
C GLN A 5 37.60 -5.20 -9.48
N GLY A 6 36.83 -4.50 -10.30
CA GLY A 6 36.94 -3.06 -10.48
C GLY A 6 35.67 -2.51 -11.09
N LYS A 7 35.79 -1.37 -11.78
CA LYS A 7 34.66 -0.62 -12.33
C LYS A 7 34.90 -0.25 -13.79
N LEU A 8 33.86 -0.36 -14.61
CA LEU A 8 33.87 0.01 -16.01
C LEU A 8 33.04 1.29 -16.22
N SER A 9 33.69 2.27 -16.84
CA SER A 9 33.04 3.46 -17.40
C SER A 9 33.34 3.54 -18.89
N TRP A 10 32.29 3.46 -19.71
CA TRP A 10 32.36 3.50 -21.16
C TRP A 10 31.24 4.38 -21.70
N TYR A 11 31.57 5.65 -21.96
CA TYR A 11 30.62 6.68 -22.39
C TYR A 11 29.34 6.68 -21.56
N ASN A 12 28.17 6.68 -22.21
CA ASN A 12 26.86 6.52 -21.59
C ASN A 12 26.40 5.05 -21.51
N TYR A 13 27.13 4.11 -22.10
CA TYR A 13 26.73 2.69 -22.13
C TYR A 13 27.07 1.96 -20.83
N ALA A 14 28.19 2.29 -20.18
CA ALA A 14 28.52 1.83 -18.84
C ALA A 14 28.94 3.02 -17.98
N GLN A 15 28.27 3.21 -16.85
CA GLN A 15 28.53 4.28 -15.90
C GLN A 15 28.82 3.67 -14.53
N ASP A 16 30.11 3.56 -14.21
CA ASP A 16 30.60 3.00 -12.95
C ASP A 16 30.01 1.60 -12.65
N GLU A 17 29.98 0.75 -13.67
CA GLU A 17 29.42 -0.60 -13.57
C GLU A 17 30.47 -1.61 -13.08
N LEU A 18 30.02 -2.63 -12.34
CA LEU A 18 30.90 -3.68 -11.82
C LEU A 18 31.61 -4.42 -12.96
N PHE A 19 32.92 -4.58 -12.84
CA PHE A 19 33.74 -5.35 -13.76
C PHE A 19 34.51 -6.42 -12.97
N VAL A 20 34.35 -7.68 -13.34
CA VAL A 20 35.01 -8.84 -12.71
C VAL A 20 35.82 -9.59 -13.76
N VAL A 21 37.05 -9.93 -13.41
CA VAL A 21 37.95 -10.73 -14.24
C VAL A 21 38.33 -11.99 -13.50
N ALA A 22 38.19 -13.15 -14.13
CA ALA A 22 38.77 -14.39 -13.64
C ALA A 22 39.86 -14.89 -14.61
N LEU A 23 41.05 -15.13 -14.06
CA LEU A 23 42.21 -15.64 -14.79
C LEU A 23 42.66 -16.99 -14.19
N PRO A 24 43.33 -17.85 -14.98
CA PRO A 24 43.96 -19.07 -14.48
C PRO A 24 44.93 -18.81 -13.32
N ASN A 25 45.34 -19.86 -12.63
CA ASN A 25 46.29 -19.70 -11.54
C ASN A 25 47.71 -19.44 -12.07
N GLY A 26 48.34 -18.34 -11.65
CA GLY A 26 49.73 -18.04 -12.01
C GLY A 26 49.87 -17.09 -13.20
N ALA A 27 51.04 -17.11 -13.83
CA ALA A 27 51.34 -16.25 -14.95
C ALA A 27 50.57 -16.68 -16.19
N VAL A 28 49.93 -15.71 -16.86
CA VAL A 28 49.11 -15.94 -18.05
C VAL A 28 49.98 -16.34 -19.23
N ARG A 29 49.56 -17.36 -19.97
CA ARG A 29 50.24 -17.89 -21.15
C ARG A 29 49.38 -17.76 -22.40
N LEU A 30 50.05 -17.86 -23.55
CA LEU A 30 49.37 -17.99 -24.83
C LEU A 30 48.43 -19.21 -24.81
N GLY A 31 47.18 -19.01 -25.23
CA GLY A 31 46.14 -20.05 -25.23
C GLY A 31 45.32 -20.16 -23.93
N ASP A 32 45.71 -19.47 -22.86
CA ASP A 32 44.92 -19.44 -21.63
C ASP A 32 43.56 -18.74 -21.85
N SER A 33 42.54 -19.14 -21.07
CA SER A 33 41.23 -18.49 -21.11
C SER A 33 41.12 -17.38 -20.06
N ALA A 34 40.77 -16.17 -20.47
CA ALA A 34 40.36 -15.07 -19.60
C ALA A 34 38.83 -14.94 -19.58
N TYR A 35 38.25 -14.73 -18.41
CA TYR A 35 36.80 -14.59 -18.24
C TYR A 35 36.48 -13.17 -17.77
N LEU A 36 35.73 -12.43 -18.58
CA LEU A 36 35.34 -11.05 -18.30
C LEU A 36 33.83 -10.99 -18.05
N PHE A 37 33.44 -10.38 -16.94
CA PHE A 37 32.05 -10.21 -16.53
C PHE A 37 31.79 -8.76 -16.20
N PHE A 38 30.77 -8.18 -16.81
CA PHE A 38 30.30 -6.86 -16.46
C PHE A 38 28.85 -6.67 -16.87
N GLN A 39 28.33 -5.48 -16.68
CA GLN A 39 27.00 -5.10 -17.09
C GLN A 39 27.06 -3.74 -17.80
N TRP A 40 26.24 -3.56 -18.83
CA TRP A 40 26.00 -2.23 -19.40
C TRP A 40 24.95 -1.51 -18.57
N THR A 41 25.13 -0.21 -18.31
CA THR A 41 24.05 0.65 -17.84
C THR A 41 22.92 0.66 -18.87
N GLN A 42 23.28 0.77 -20.15
CA GLN A 42 22.41 0.70 -21.30
C GLN A 42 23.22 0.22 -22.52
N ASP A 43 22.73 -0.74 -23.29
CA ASP A 43 23.42 -1.16 -24.53
C ASP A 43 23.04 -0.29 -25.74
N ASN A 44 23.65 -0.58 -26.89
CA ASN A 44 23.36 0.11 -28.16
C ASN A 44 21.94 -0.14 -28.71
N LYS A 45 21.18 -1.06 -28.13
CA LYS A 45 19.76 -1.31 -28.42
C LYS A 45 18.83 -0.69 -27.37
N ASN A 46 19.37 0.18 -26.51
CA ASN A 46 18.65 0.80 -25.40
C ASN A 46 18.12 -0.18 -24.34
N VAL A 47 18.62 -1.42 -24.30
CA VAL A 47 18.32 -2.36 -23.23
C VAL A 47 19.07 -1.89 -21.99
N LYS A 48 18.33 -1.60 -20.93
CA LYS A 48 18.91 -1.20 -19.65
C LYS A 48 19.44 -2.41 -18.92
N LYS A 49 20.62 -2.26 -18.31
CA LYS A 49 21.16 -3.26 -17.39
C LYS A 49 21.39 -4.66 -17.99
N PRO A 50 21.77 -4.89 -19.28
CA PRO A 50 22.09 -6.24 -19.76
C PRO A 50 23.44 -6.73 -19.21
N ASN A 51 23.48 -7.99 -18.76
CA ASN A 51 24.74 -8.64 -18.38
C ASN A 51 25.57 -8.91 -19.63
N TRP A 52 26.89 -8.82 -19.47
CA TRP A 52 27.85 -9.17 -20.49
C TRP A 52 28.87 -10.15 -19.91
N PHE A 53 28.99 -11.30 -20.54
CA PHE A 53 29.95 -12.33 -20.19
C PHE A 53 30.70 -12.78 -21.43
N GLN A 54 32.02 -12.86 -21.31
CA GLN A 54 32.87 -13.42 -22.36
C GLN A 54 33.95 -14.32 -21.79
N ARG A 55 34.15 -15.43 -22.47
CA ARG A 55 35.34 -16.27 -22.37
C ARG A 55 36.21 -15.96 -23.58
N LEU A 56 37.42 -15.48 -23.33
CA LEU A 56 38.37 -15.06 -24.35
C LEU A 56 39.64 -15.89 -24.24
N VAL A 57 40.28 -16.16 -25.38
CA VAL A 57 41.56 -16.86 -25.42
C VAL A 57 42.67 -15.82 -25.59
N VAL A 58 43.73 -15.97 -24.81
CA VAL A 58 44.91 -15.12 -24.87
C VAL A 58 45.69 -15.41 -26.15
N ASP A 59 45.79 -14.42 -27.02
CA ASP A 59 46.41 -14.54 -28.36
C ASP A 59 47.81 -13.91 -28.45
N LYS A 60 48.18 -13.08 -27.46
CA LYS A 60 49.50 -12.46 -27.35
C LYS A 60 49.86 -12.25 -25.89
N VAL A 61 51.13 -12.50 -25.56
CA VAL A 61 51.72 -12.21 -24.24
C VAL A 61 53.06 -11.53 -24.44
N ALA A 62 53.33 -10.49 -23.66
CA ALA A 62 54.57 -9.75 -23.62
C ALA A 62 54.94 -9.40 -22.17
N LYS A 63 56.24 -9.25 -21.90
CA LYS A 63 56.73 -8.75 -20.61
C LYS A 63 56.86 -7.23 -20.64
N THR A 64 56.49 -6.55 -19.56
CA THR A 64 56.78 -5.13 -19.39
C THR A 64 58.19 -4.92 -18.85
N GLU A 65 58.75 -3.71 -19.00
CA GLU A 65 60.07 -3.35 -18.45
C GLU A 65 60.13 -3.56 -16.94
N ASP A 66 59.03 -3.27 -16.24
CA ASP A 66 58.89 -3.45 -14.79
C ASP A 66 58.70 -4.92 -14.34
N GLY A 67 58.72 -5.89 -15.27
CA GLY A 67 58.58 -7.32 -14.99
C GLY A 67 57.14 -7.82 -14.85
N GLY A 68 56.15 -7.00 -15.22
CA GLY A 68 54.75 -7.40 -15.36
C GLY A 68 54.48 -8.16 -16.65
N ASP A 69 53.24 -8.62 -16.82
CA ASP A 69 52.77 -9.36 -18.00
C ASP A 69 51.65 -8.57 -18.69
N THR A 70 51.85 -8.21 -19.95
CA THR A 70 50.81 -7.64 -20.82
C THR A 70 50.32 -8.73 -21.75
N PHE A 71 49.00 -8.92 -21.81
CA PHE A 71 48.39 -9.87 -22.71
C PHE A 71 47.16 -9.29 -23.39
N HIS A 72 46.92 -9.77 -24.61
CA HIS A 72 45.82 -9.33 -25.45
C HIS A 72 44.77 -10.42 -25.54
N VAL A 73 43.53 -9.97 -25.50
CA VAL A 73 42.35 -10.80 -25.76
C VAL A 73 41.41 -10.01 -26.67
N THR A 74 40.75 -10.69 -27.60
CA THR A 74 39.92 -10.06 -28.62
C THR A 74 38.58 -10.78 -28.77
N SER A 75 37.49 -10.03 -28.99
CA SER A 75 36.18 -10.61 -29.28
C SER A 75 35.26 -9.59 -29.96
N GLY A 76 35.05 -9.80 -31.26
CA GLY A 76 34.11 -9.04 -32.06
C GLY A 76 34.44 -7.56 -32.08
N TRP A 77 33.53 -6.73 -31.55
CA TRP A 77 33.66 -5.27 -31.57
C TRP A 77 34.69 -4.71 -30.59
N TYR A 78 35.10 -5.50 -29.59
CA TYR A 78 35.97 -5.06 -28.52
C TYR A 78 37.26 -5.87 -28.45
N SER A 79 38.34 -5.19 -28.09
CA SER A 79 39.62 -5.81 -27.73
C SER A 79 40.08 -5.28 -26.38
N TRP A 80 40.84 -6.09 -25.66
CA TRP A 80 41.36 -5.74 -24.35
C TRP A 80 42.85 -5.99 -24.31
N GLU A 81 43.58 -4.98 -23.85
CA GLU A 81 44.97 -5.09 -23.43
C GLU A 81 44.99 -5.09 -21.90
N ILE A 82 45.47 -6.18 -21.33
CA ILE A 82 45.47 -6.39 -19.88
C ILE A 82 46.92 -6.46 -19.43
N THR A 83 47.33 -5.53 -18.58
CA THR A 83 48.66 -5.49 -17.99
C THR A 83 48.58 -5.86 -16.51
N ALA A 84 49.06 -7.05 -16.18
CA ALA A 84 49.25 -7.49 -14.81
C ALA A 84 50.52 -6.84 -14.23
N LYS A 85 50.39 -6.21 -13.06
CA LYS A 85 51.55 -5.77 -12.28
C LYS A 85 52.38 -6.98 -11.82
N PRO A 86 53.68 -6.82 -11.47
CA PRO A 86 54.60 -7.93 -11.22
C PRO A 86 54.12 -8.99 -10.21
N THR A 87 53.30 -8.61 -9.23
CA THR A 87 52.77 -9.51 -8.19
C THR A 87 51.38 -10.07 -8.50
N TYR A 88 50.84 -9.74 -9.68
CA TYR A 88 49.47 -10.04 -10.11
C TYR A 88 48.39 -9.56 -9.12
N ASP A 89 48.70 -8.59 -8.27
CA ASP A 89 47.77 -7.99 -7.30
C ASP A 89 46.78 -7.03 -7.95
N LYS A 90 47.19 -6.39 -9.05
CA LYS A 90 46.39 -5.44 -9.83
C LYS A 90 46.54 -5.71 -11.32
N LEU A 91 45.48 -5.45 -12.07
CA LEU A 91 45.52 -5.38 -13.53
C LEU A 91 45.10 -3.99 -13.99
N ASP A 92 45.86 -3.44 -14.91
CA ASP A 92 45.49 -2.28 -15.70
C ASP A 92 44.89 -2.79 -17.01
N ILE A 93 43.63 -2.46 -17.28
CA ILE A 93 42.90 -2.94 -18.45
C ILE A 93 42.58 -1.75 -19.35
N ALA A 94 43.01 -1.83 -20.61
CA ALA A 94 42.56 -0.93 -21.66
C ALA A 94 41.60 -1.69 -22.59
N MET A 95 40.36 -1.22 -22.64
CA MET A 95 39.34 -1.68 -23.57
C MET A 95 39.32 -0.78 -24.79
N PHE A 96 39.34 -1.37 -25.99
CA PHE A 96 39.27 -0.67 -27.26
C PHE A 96 38.04 -1.11 -28.05
N SER A 97 37.53 -0.22 -28.87
CA SER A 97 36.49 -0.51 -29.87
C SER A 97 37.07 -0.42 -31.29
N GLN A 98 36.41 -1.05 -32.26
CA GLN A 98 36.83 -1.00 -33.66
C GLN A 98 36.93 0.44 -34.22
N ASN A 99 36.13 1.38 -33.69
CA ASN A 99 36.13 2.79 -34.09
C ASN A 99 37.17 3.64 -33.34
N GLY A 100 38.13 3.03 -32.65
CA GLY A 100 39.20 3.73 -31.94
C GLY A 100 38.83 4.29 -30.56
N GLY A 101 37.58 4.12 -30.10
CA GLY A 101 37.20 4.45 -28.72
C GLY A 101 38.02 3.63 -27.72
N LYS A 102 38.40 4.24 -26.59
CA LYS A 102 39.23 3.64 -25.55
C LYS A 102 38.68 3.95 -24.16
N ALA A 103 38.66 2.94 -23.29
CA ALA A 103 38.47 3.12 -21.85
C ALA A 103 39.58 2.41 -21.10
N SER A 104 39.98 2.98 -19.97
CA SER A 104 40.97 2.41 -19.08
C SER A 104 40.34 2.20 -17.71
N LEU A 105 40.56 1.02 -17.14
CA LEU A 105 40.12 0.69 -15.80
C LEU A 105 41.21 -0.10 -15.07
N ASN A 106 41.21 0.03 -13.75
CA ASN A 106 42.08 -0.72 -12.88
C ASN A 106 41.23 -1.69 -12.06
N VAL A 107 41.67 -2.93 -11.97
CA VAL A 107 41.01 -3.97 -11.18
C VAL A 107 41.97 -4.53 -10.14
N GLU A 108 41.46 -4.84 -8.95
CA GLU A 108 42.25 -5.35 -7.84
C GLU A 108 41.92 -6.82 -7.56
N ARG A 109 42.92 -7.62 -7.20
CA ARG A 109 42.74 -9.04 -6.92
C ARG A 109 42.01 -9.23 -5.59
N VAL A 110 40.83 -9.79 -5.65
CA VAL A 110 39.96 -10.06 -4.48
C VAL A 110 40.08 -11.49 -3.98
N TYR A 111 40.60 -12.41 -4.81
CA TYR A 111 40.82 -13.79 -4.44
C TYR A 111 42.00 -14.42 -5.19
N LYS A 112 42.71 -15.30 -4.49
CA LYS A 112 43.71 -16.21 -5.04
C LYS A 112 43.53 -17.60 -4.42
N THR A 113 43.66 -18.64 -5.23
CA THR A 113 43.74 -20.03 -4.73
C THR A 113 44.89 -20.16 -3.74
N GLN A 114 44.63 -20.84 -2.62
CA GLN A 114 45.63 -21.11 -1.58
C GLN A 114 45.91 -22.61 -1.54
N GLY A 115 47.18 -22.99 -1.44
CA GLY A 115 47.57 -24.41 -1.37
C GLY A 115 47.61 -25.12 -2.74
N LEU A 116 47.46 -26.45 -2.71
CA LEU A 116 47.47 -27.31 -3.90
C LEU A 116 46.22 -27.06 -4.75
N ALA A 117 46.40 -27.00 -6.08
CA ALA A 117 45.29 -26.81 -7.01
C ALA A 117 44.27 -27.96 -6.89
N SER A 118 43.01 -27.62 -6.62
CA SER A 118 41.90 -28.57 -6.63
C SER A 118 41.78 -29.25 -7.99
N LYS A 119 41.46 -30.55 -7.98
CA LYS A 119 41.11 -31.31 -9.19
C LYS A 119 39.65 -31.13 -9.60
N ASP A 120 38.86 -30.43 -8.79
CA ASP A 120 37.47 -30.17 -9.12
C ASP A 120 37.35 -28.94 -10.02
N PRO A 121 36.41 -28.95 -10.99
CA PRO A 121 36.23 -27.84 -11.90
C PRO A 121 35.72 -26.59 -11.19
N THR A 122 36.28 -25.44 -11.55
CA THR A 122 35.72 -24.15 -11.18
C THR A 122 34.37 -23.98 -11.85
N ARG A 123 33.41 -23.42 -11.11
CA ARG A 123 32.10 -23.04 -11.66
C ARG A 123 31.80 -21.58 -11.37
N ILE A 124 31.23 -20.90 -12.36
CA ILE A 124 30.86 -19.49 -12.28
C ILE A 124 29.39 -19.34 -12.67
N TRP A 125 28.59 -18.82 -11.74
CA TRP A 125 27.20 -18.47 -11.97
C TRP A 125 27.04 -16.96 -12.01
N THR A 126 26.18 -16.47 -12.89
CA THR A 126 25.84 -15.05 -12.96
C THR A 126 24.34 -14.85 -12.88
N GLY A 127 23.95 -13.70 -12.33
CA GLY A 127 22.55 -13.37 -12.12
C GLY A 127 22.31 -11.88 -11.96
N LYS A 128 21.10 -11.56 -11.49
CA LYS A 128 20.64 -10.20 -11.21
C LYS A 128 20.19 -10.09 -9.76
N LEU A 129 20.67 -9.07 -9.06
CA LEU A 129 20.22 -8.76 -7.71
C LEU A 129 19.05 -7.78 -7.74
N TYR A 130 17.98 -8.19 -7.07
CA TYR A 130 16.88 -7.33 -6.68
C TYR A 130 16.78 -7.34 -5.16
N TRP A 131 17.18 -6.25 -4.52
CA TRP A 131 17.23 -6.16 -3.06
C TRP A 131 16.75 -4.78 -2.62
N GLN A 132 15.74 -4.75 -1.75
CA GLN A 132 15.07 -3.52 -1.30
C GLN A 132 15.12 -3.43 0.23
N GLN A 133 16.32 -3.39 0.80
CA GLN A 133 16.54 -3.30 2.25
C GLN A 133 17.42 -2.09 2.58
N THR A 134 18.28 -2.19 3.61
CA THR A 134 19.14 -1.09 4.07
C THR A 134 20.09 -0.62 2.97
N ALA A 135 20.69 -1.56 2.26
CA ALA A 135 21.27 -1.33 0.95
C ALA A 135 20.24 -1.73 -0.12
N THR A 136 20.25 -1.06 -1.27
CA THR A 136 19.37 -1.35 -2.39
C THR A 136 20.16 -1.76 -3.63
N ALA A 137 19.65 -2.78 -4.32
CA ALA A 137 20.12 -3.21 -5.63
C ALA A 137 18.90 -3.35 -6.55
N SER A 138 18.94 -2.66 -7.68
CA SER A 138 17.90 -2.70 -8.71
C SER A 138 18.52 -3.21 -10.02
N LYS A 139 18.34 -4.52 -10.29
CA LYS A 139 18.91 -5.22 -11.45
C LYS A 139 20.44 -5.17 -11.53
N GLU A 140 21.14 -5.08 -10.40
CA GLU A 140 22.61 -5.06 -10.38
C GLU A 140 23.17 -6.47 -10.65
N PRO A 141 24.41 -6.62 -11.17
CA PRO A 141 24.96 -7.92 -11.49
C PRO A 141 25.43 -8.65 -10.23
N VAL A 142 25.24 -9.97 -10.19
CA VAL A 142 25.81 -10.86 -9.17
C VAL A 142 26.61 -11.94 -9.88
N THR A 143 27.81 -12.22 -9.39
CA THR A 143 28.65 -13.33 -9.84
C THR A 143 29.03 -14.18 -8.63
N ILE A 144 28.74 -15.47 -8.66
CA ILE A 144 29.15 -16.44 -7.65
C ILE A 144 30.13 -17.41 -8.30
N ILE A 145 31.28 -17.59 -7.66
CA ILE A 145 32.40 -18.38 -8.17
C ILE A 145 32.75 -19.41 -7.11
N ALA A 146 32.70 -20.69 -7.49
CA ALA A 146 33.27 -21.79 -6.71
C ALA A 146 34.63 -22.16 -7.32
N PRO A 147 35.73 -21.47 -6.93
CA PRO A 147 37.05 -21.60 -7.55
C PRO A 147 37.69 -22.98 -7.43
N GLU A 148 37.25 -23.81 -6.48
CA GLU A 148 37.85 -25.11 -6.19
C GLU A 148 36.80 -26.24 -6.15
N GLY A 149 35.62 -25.98 -6.73
CA GLY A 149 34.47 -26.88 -6.72
C GLY A 149 33.71 -26.90 -5.39
N PHE A 150 33.01 -28.01 -5.12
CA PHE A 150 32.13 -28.16 -3.95
C PHE A 150 32.71 -29.08 -2.88
N GLY A 151 32.39 -28.80 -1.62
CA GLY A 151 32.83 -29.59 -0.47
C GLY A 151 33.03 -28.71 0.76
N ALA A 152 33.00 -29.33 1.94
CA ALA A 152 33.29 -28.64 3.20
C ALA A 152 34.65 -27.93 3.12
N ASP A 153 34.69 -26.71 3.67
CA ASP A 153 35.88 -25.84 3.72
C ASP A 153 36.39 -25.33 2.37
N LYS A 154 35.71 -25.64 1.27
CA LYS A 154 36.09 -25.11 -0.04
C LYS A 154 35.69 -23.65 -0.19
N PRO A 155 36.54 -22.81 -0.81
CA PRO A 155 36.26 -21.41 -1.00
C PRO A 155 35.10 -21.17 -1.98
N VAL A 156 34.31 -20.14 -1.71
CA VAL A 156 33.33 -19.55 -2.62
C VAL A 156 33.45 -18.03 -2.54
N VAL A 157 33.39 -17.39 -3.70
CA VAL A 157 33.48 -15.94 -3.84
C VAL A 157 32.20 -15.44 -4.48
N ALA A 158 31.45 -14.59 -3.78
CA ALA A 158 30.30 -13.90 -4.34
C ALA A 158 30.61 -12.40 -4.47
N ILE A 159 30.35 -11.83 -5.64
CA ILE A 159 30.62 -10.43 -5.95
C ILE A 159 29.36 -9.83 -6.54
N TRP A 160 28.93 -8.70 -6.01
CA TRP A 160 27.83 -7.91 -6.57
C TRP A 160 28.07 -6.41 -6.38
N GLN A 161 27.12 -5.61 -6.86
CA GLN A 161 27.14 -4.16 -6.69
C GLN A 161 25.81 -3.69 -6.11
N TRP A 162 25.87 -2.70 -5.21
CA TRP A 162 24.69 -1.99 -4.74
C TRP A 162 24.37 -0.82 -5.66
N THR A 163 23.08 -0.64 -5.99
CA THR A 163 22.62 0.62 -6.60
C THR A 163 22.82 1.76 -5.60
N LYS A 164 22.50 1.51 -4.33
CA LYS A 164 22.78 2.41 -3.20
C LYS A 164 23.12 1.58 -1.96
N ALA A 165 24.33 1.74 -1.43
CA ALA A 165 24.75 1.07 -0.21
C ALA A 165 24.08 1.66 1.04
N SER A 166 24.20 0.99 2.18
CA SER A 166 23.62 1.42 3.48
C SER A 166 24.13 2.79 3.96
N ASN A 167 25.35 3.17 3.56
CA ASN A 167 25.94 4.49 3.81
C ASN A 167 25.52 5.56 2.79
N GLY A 168 24.59 5.25 1.88
CA GLY A 168 24.09 6.16 0.86
C GLY A 168 24.94 6.28 -0.40
N LYS A 169 26.16 5.72 -0.44
CA LYS A 169 27.01 5.73 -1.63
C LYS A 169 26.40 4.90 -2.75
N GLN A 170 26.42 5.41 -3.96
CA GLN A 170 25.90 4.70 -5.13
C GLN A 170 26.97 3.76 -5.70
N LYS A 171 26.51 2.70 -6.38
CA LYS A 171 27.36 1.81 -7.19
C LYS A 171 28.51 1.18 -6.41
N VAL A 172 28.32 0.85 -5.13
CA VAL A 172 29.42 0.27 -4.32
C VAL A 172 29.50 -1.24 -4.56
N PRO A 173 30.67 -1.81 -4.92
CA PRO A 173 30.85 -3.25 -5.01
C PRO A 173 30.83 -3.87 -3.62
N TYR A 174 30.34 -5.10 -3.52
CA TYR A 174 30.38 -5.91 -2.32
C TYR A 174 30.96 -7.27 -2.67
N ILE A 175 31.90 -7.72 -1.84
CA ILE A 175 32.60 -8.99 -2.03
C ILE A 175 32.41 -9.81 -0.77
N LEU A 176 31.91 -11.02 -0.95
CA LEU A 176 31.76 -12.01 0.09
C LEU A 176 32.69 -13.19 -0.23
N ASN A 177 33.81 -13.25 0.51
CA ASN A 177 34.74 -14.36 0.46
C ASN A 177 34.44 -15.28 1.65
N GLY A 178 33.99 -16.49 1.36
CA GLY A 178 33.63 -17.46 2.40
C GLY A 178 34.10 -18.87 2.09
N ILE A 179 33.97 -19.73 3.09
CA ILE A 179 34.10 -21.18 2.95
C ILE A 179 32.71 -21.81 2.99
N GLN A 180 32.53 -22.93 2.29
CA GLN A 180 31.29 -23.70 2.30
C GLN A 180 31.10 -24.35 3.68
N LYS A 181 30.10 -23.87 4.45
CA LYS A 181 29.87 -24.31 5.84
C LYS A 181 29.06 -25.60 5.97
N ASP A 182 28.35 -26.01 4.93
CA ASP A 182 27.65 -27.28 4.84
C ASP A 182 27.69 -27.74 3.39
N SER A 183 27.88 -29.02 3.15
CA SER A 183 27.73 -29.63 1.82
C SER A 183 26.99 -30.93 2.00
N GLN A 184 25.70 -30.86 2.33
CA GLN A 184 24.86 -32.05 2.25
C GLN A 184 24.59 -32.32 0.77
N SER A 185 25.37 -33.21 0.17
CA SER A 185 24.85 -33.97 -0.96
C SER A 185 23.78 -34.88 -0.38
N ASN A 186 22.52 -34.71 -0.77
CA ASN A 186 21.50 -35.74 -0.55
C ASN A 186 21.84 -36.94 -1.45
N GLY A 187 22.87 -37.68 -1.06
CA GLY A 187 23.23 -39.00 -1.56
C GLY A 187 23.24 -39.89 -0.34
N ASN A 188 22.18 -40.68 -0.16
CA ASN A 188 22.15 -41.74 0.83
C ASN A 188 23.43 -42.57 0.71
N GLY A 189 24.09 -42.77 1.85
CA GLY A 189 25.11 -43.80 1.97
C GLY A 189 24.52 -45.14 1.55
N ALA A 190 25.18 -45.80 0.61
CA ALA A 190 24.98 -47.22 0.35
C ALA A 190 26.29 -47.81 -0.18
N GLN A 191 27.20 -48.13 0.74
CA GLN A 191 27.92 -49.39 0.58
C GLN A 191 26.90 -50.52 0.77
N ASN A 192 26.86 -51.43 -0.20
CA ASN A 192 26.26 -52.76 -0.16
C ASN A 192 24.74 -52.87 0.01
N GLY A 193 24.04 -53.19 -1.07
CA GLY A 193 22.67 -53.72 -1.02
C GLY A 193 21.99 -53.75 -2.38
N LYS A 194 21.79 -54.94 -2.91
CA LYS A 194 21.10 -55.24 -4.18
C LYS A 194 19.71 -54.59 -4.30
N GLN A 195 19.37 -54.19 -5.54
CA GLN A 195 18.15 -54.47 -6.33
C GLN A 195 17.45 -53.26 -6.96
N ASN A 196 17.23 -53.41 -8.27
CA ASN A 196 16.04 -53.07 -9.06
C ASN A 196 15.47 -51.64 -9.05
N GLY A 197 15.54 -51.03 -10.23
CA GLY A 197 14.38 -50.43 -10.90
C GLY A 197 13.74 -49.20 -10.26
N SER A 198 14.30 -48.02 -10.54
CA SER A 198 13.58 -46.82 -11.02
C SER A 198 14.55 -45.63 -10.99
N GLN A 199 14.75 -44.98 -12.14
CA GLN A 199 15.49 -43.71 -12.23
C GLN A 199 14.79 -42.64 -11.37
N SER A 200 15.47 -42.13 -10.34
CA SER A 200 15.03 -40.96 -9.58
C SER A 200 16.02 -39.79 -9.76
N SER A 201 15.52 -38.80 -10.49
CA SER A 201 15.83 -37.36 -10.53
C SER A 201 16.73 -36.74 -9.43
N GLY A 202 17.73 -35.96 -9.88
CA GLY A 202 18.14 -34.67 -9.29
C GLY A 202 18.98 -34.70 -8.00
N GLN A 203 20.29 -34.91 -8.11
CA GLN A 203 21.21 -34.63 -7.00
C GLN A 203 21.43 -33.11 -6.87
N THR A 204 20.94 -32.50 -5.80
CA THR A 204 21.22 -31.11 -5.43
C THR A 204 22.38 -31.03 -4.44
N VAL A 205 23.20 -29.98 -4.51
CA VAL A 205 24.24 -29.66 -3.53
C VAL A 205 23.88 -28.35 -2.84
N GLN A 206 23.76 -28.36 -1.51
CA GLN A 206 23.46 -27.18 -0.72
C GLN A 206 24.71 -26.72 0.04
N PHE A 207 24.96 -25.41 0.04
CA PHE A 207 26.03 -24.80 0.81
C PHE A 207 25.68 -23.37 1.21
N ALA A 208 26.28 -22.89 2.30
CA ALA A 208 26.12 -21.52 2.76
C ALA A 208 27.47 -20.82 2.89
N LEU A 209 27.46 -19.51 2.63
CA LEU A 209 28.59 -18.59 2.85
C LEU A 209 28.04 -17.28 3.44
N GLY A 210 28.80 -16.63 4.33
CA GLY A 210 28.34 -15.41 4.96
C GLY A 210 29.41 -14.73 5.81
N ASP A 211 29.20 -13.45 6.05
CA ASP A 211 30.02 -12.60 6.91
C ASP A 211 29.16 -12.01 8.05
N SER A 212 29.62 -10.93 8.68
CA SER A 212 28.87 -10.24 9.74
C SER A 212 27.64 -9.45 9.24
N THR A 213 27.43 -9.33 7.93
CA THR A 213 26.37 -8.51 7.35
C THR A 213 25.36 -9.34 6.56
N TYR A 214 25.85 -10.21 5.67
CA TYR A 214 25.03 -11.01 4.77
C TYR A 214 25.39 -12.49 4.84
N GLU A 215 24.36 -13.32 4.71
CA GLU A 215 24.45 -14.78 4.57
C GLU A 215 23.75 -15.20 3.28
N LEU A 216 24.42 -16.00 2.47
CA LEU A 216 23.91 -16.60 1.25
C LEU A 216 23.76 -18.11 1.48
N ALA A 217 22.54 -18.61 1.33
CA ALA A 217 22.24 -20.04 1.24
C ALA A 217 22.02 -20.40 -0.23
N CYS A 218 22.85 -21.31 -0.74
CA CYS A 218 22.93 -21.66 -2.15
C CYS A 218 22.54 -23.13 -2.35
N THR A 219 21.70 -23.40 -3.34
CA THR A 219 21.33 -24.76 -3.77
C THR A 219 21.64 -24.92 -5.25
N TRP A 220 22.67 -25.70 -5.56
CA TRP A 220 23.02 -26.04 -6.94
C TRP A 220 22.26 -27.30 -7.37
N ASP A 221 21.57 -27.22 -8.50
CA ASP A 221 20.94 -28.36 -9.14
C ASP A 221 21.86 -28.90 -10.25
N ARG A 222 22.34 -30.14 -10.10
CA ARG A 222 23.21 -30.81 -11.08
C ARG A 222 22.52 -31.08 -12.42
N GLY A 223 21.20 -31.23 -12.43
CA GLY A 223 20.45 -31.53 -13.65
C GLY A 223 20.25 -30.29 -14.53
N THR A 224 19.96 -29.14 -13.92
CA THR A 224 19.73 -27.88 -14.64
C THR A 224 20.95 -26.97 -14.68
N GLU A 225 21.99 -27.28 -13.90
CA GLU A 225 23.20 -26.47 -13.68
C GLU A 225 22.94 -25.09 -13.06
N LYS A 226 21.70 -24.83 -12.60
CA LYS A 226 21.29 -23.57 -11.98
C LYS A 226 21.67 -23.53 -10.50
N LEU A 227 21.94 -22.33 -10.02
CA LEU A 227 22.23 -22.06 -8.62
C LEU A 227 21.10 -21.23 -8.01
N ASP A 228 20.26 -21.85 -7.21
CA ASP A 228 19.25 -21.15 -6.41
C ASP A 228 19.91 -20.46 -5.21
N VAL A 229 19.59 -19.19 -4.97
CA VAL A 229 20.28 -18.40 -3.93
C VAL A 229 19.27 -17.64 -3.09
N GLN A 230 19.36 -17.82 -1.78
CA GLN A 230 18.66 -17.02 -0.79
C GLN A 230 19.67 -16.17 -0.03
N MET A 231 19.39 -14.87 0.06
CA MET A 231 20.21 -13.92 0.82
C MET A 231 19.47 -13.48 2.08
N LYS A 232 20.20 -13.38 3.18
CA LYS A 232 19.70 -12.91 4.47
C LYS A 232 20.61 -11.80 5.00
N GLU A 233 20.02 -10.67 5.36
CA GLU A 233 20.70 -9.59 6.10
C GLU A 233 20.52 -9.85 7.61
N GLN A 234 21.55 -9.57 8.42
CA GLN A 234 21.44 -9.76 9.88
C GLN A 234 20.20 -9.04 10.45
N LYS A 235 19.46 -9.74 11.32
CA LYS A 235 18.20 -9.30 11.97
C LYS A 235 17.01 -9.10 11.02
N LYS A 236 17.09 -9.51 9.76
CA LYS A 236 15.97 -9.54 8.81
C LYS A 236 15.70 -10.94 8.27
N GLY A 237 14.56 -11.10 7.61
CA GLY A 237 14.19 -12.35 6.94
C GLY A 237 15.11 -12.67 5.77
N ALA A 238 15.15 -13.95 5.38
CA ALA A 238 15.78 -14.38 4.14
C ALA A 238 14.88 -14.01 2.95
N GLN A 239 15.47 -13.59 1.84
CA GLN A 239 14.79 -13.35 0.59
C GLN A 239 15.50 -14.13 -0.52
N HIS A 240 14.70 -14.74 -1.38
CA HIS A 240 15.16 -15.40 -2.59
C HIS A 240 15.63 -14.38 -3.63
N ILE A 241 16.85 -14.56 -4.15
CA ILE A 241 17.50 -13.61 -5.08
C ILE A 241 17.87 -14.22 -6.43
N GLY A 242 17.74 -15.53 -6.61
CA GLY A 242 18.02 -16.20 -7.88
C GLY A 242 17.44 -17.61 -7.89
N PRO A 243 17.14 -18.11 -9.08
CA PRO A 243 18.12 -18.97 -9.71
C PRO A 243 19.08 -18.17 -10.59
N PHE A 244 20.37 -18.47 -10.48
CA PHE A 244 21.43 -17.94 -11.32
C PHE A 244 21.86 -18.98 -12.36
N ASP A 245 22.19 -18.50 -13.55
CA ASP A 245 22.56 -19.34 -14.69
C ASP A 245 24.08 -19.58 -14.69
N LEU A 246 24.46 -20.80 -15.04
CA LEU A 246 25.86 -21.19 -15.17
C LEU A 246 26.48 -20.50 -16.39
N SER A 247 27.52 -19.71 -16.16
CA SER A 247 28.23 -18.98 -17.20
C SER A 247 29.50 -19.69 -17.64
N ALA A 248 30.20 -20.38 -16.74
CA ALA A 248 31.41 -21.13 -17.09
C ALA A 248 31.64 -22.36 -16.19
N ILE A 249 32.16 -23.43 -16.80
CA ILE A 249 32.83 -24.54 -16.13
C ILE A 249 34.27 -24.55 -16.62
N ILE A 250 35.23 -24.51 -15.69
CA ILE A 250 36.66 -24.52 -16.01
C ILE A 250 37.24 -25.79 -15.41
N ALA A 251 37.58 -26.76 -16.27
CA ALA A 251 38.31 -27.93 -15.84
C ALA A 251 39.70 -27.50 -15.32
N PRO A 252 40.24 -28.15 -14.28
CA PRO A 252 41.63 -27.94 -13.90
C PRO A 252 42.51 -28.44 -15.04
N HIS A 253 43.29 -27.53 -15.64
CA HIS A 253 44.30 -27.90 -16.63
C HIS A 253 45.58 -28.18 -15.84
N SER A 254 46.14 -29.39 -15.93
CA SER A 254 47.51 -29.61 -15.49
C SER A 254 48.42 -28.88 -16.47
N HIS A 255 49.22 -27.94 -15.97
CA HIS A 255 50.39 -27.53 -16.72
C HIS A 255 51.34 -28.73 -16.72
N ASP A 256 51.27 -29.57 -17.74
CA ASP A 256 52.38 -30.48 -18.04
C ASP A 256 53.62 -29.63 -18.28
N LEU A 257 54.71 -29.95 -17.58
CA LEU A 257 55.98 -29.22 -17.62
C LEU A 257 56.71 -29.34 -18.97
N ASN A 258 56.12 -30.03 -19.95
CA ASN A 258 56.70 -30.17 -21.28
C ASN A 258 55.84 -29.42 -22.30
N PRO A 259 56.29 -28.24 -22.80
CA PRO A 259 55.72 -27.67 -24.01
C PRO A 259 55.84 -28.66 -25.17
N PRO A 260 54.96 -28.62 -26.19
CA PRO A 260 55.18 -29.38 -27.42
C PRO A 260 56.54 -29.00 -28.01
N GLU A 261 57.47 -29.96 -28.09
CA GLU A 261 58.74 -29.73 -28.75
C GLU A 261 58.52 -29.42 -30.23
N ILE A 262 59.19 -28.37 -30.70
CA ILE A 262 59.40 -28.11 -32.12
C ILE A 262 60.25 -29.27 -32.67
N PRO A 263 59.84 -29.98 -33.74
CA PRO A 263 60.63 -31.08 -34.25
C PRO A 263 61.96 -30.57 -34.85
N LEU A 264 63.08 -31.00 -34.29
CA LEU A 264 64.42 -30.80 -34.85
C LEU A 264 64.82 -32.00 -35.75
N PRO A 265 65.45 -31.79 -36.93
CA PRO A 265 65.86 -32.89 -37.82
C PRO A 265 67.07 -33.68 -37.29
N PRO A 266 67.09 -35.02 -37.42
CA PRO A 266 68.17 -35.85 -36.90
C PRO A 266 69.28 -36.04 -37.94
N ALA A 267 70.40 -35.33 -37.79
CA ALA A 267 71.61 -35.65 -38.53
C ALA A 267 72.86 -35.26 -37.75
N GLN A 268 73.35 -36.18 -36.91
CA GLN A 268 74.76 -36.37 -36.58
C GLN A 268 74.91 -37.54 -35.61
N LEU A 269 75.20 -38.72 -36.13
CA LEU A 269 75.85 -39.83 -35.40
C LEU A 269 76.35 -40.85 -36.43
N SER A 270 77.62 -40.81 -36.77
CA SER A 270 78.29 -41.89 -37.53
C SER A 270 79.68 -42.14 -36.93
N VAL A 271 79.81 -43.26 -36.23
CA VAL A 271 81.03 -43.78 -35.58
C VAL A 271 81.78 -44.71 -36.56
N ARG A 272 83.11 -44.73 -36.43
CA ARG A 272 84.13 -45.33 -37.33
C ARG A 272 84.18 -46.87 -37.31
N TYR A 273 84.68 -47.48 -38.39
CA TYR A 273 85.15 -48.88 -38.47
C TYR A 273 86.66 -48.98 -38.83
N PRO A 274 87.35 -50.12 -38.52
CA PRO A 274 88.80 -50.21 -38.35
C PRO A 274 89.59 -50.50 -39.64
N GLN A 275 90.88 -50.13 -39.68
CA GLN A 275 91.81 -50.42 -40.78
C GLN A 275 92.61 -51.71 -40.55
N ALA A 276 92.78 -52.53 -41.60
CA ALA A 276 93.64 -53.71 -41.64
C ALA A 276 95.11 -53.37 -41.99
N LYS A 277 96.08 -54.08 -41.41
CA LYS A 277 97.54 -53.90 -41.61
C LYS A 277 98.06 -54.62 -42.86
N PRO A 278 99.11 -54.10 -43.54
CA PRO A 278 99.76 -54.71 -44.71
C PRO A 278 100.50 -56.02 -44.35
N SER A 279 100.62 -56.91 -45.34
CA SER A 279 101.13 -58.29 -45.21
C SER A 279 102.66 -58.45 -45.25
N LEU A 280 103.43 -57.40 -45.52
CA LEU A 280 104.90 -57.43 -45.52
C LEU A 280 105.48 -56.14 -44.91
N ASP A 281 106.62 -56.27 -44.21
CA ASP A 281 107.28 -55.15 -43.53
C ASP A 281 107.88 -54.16 -44.53
N ARG A 282 107.60 -52.87 -44.29
CA ARG A 282 108.17 -51.78 -45.09
C ARG A 282 109.66 -51.63 -44.79
N ILE A 283 110.49 -51.79 -45.81
CA ILE A 283 111.92 -51.43 -45.73
C ILE A 283 112.02 -49.90 -45.78
N GLN A 284 112.33 -49.27 -44.65
CA GLN A 284 112.46 -47.80 -44.52
C GLN A 284 113.90 -47.29 -44.62
N SER A 285 114.89 -48.16 -44.84
CA SER A 285 116.29 -47.80 -44.96
C SER A 285 116.65 -47.38 -46.40
N PRO A 286 117.44 -46.30 -46.60
CA PRO A 286 118.06 -46.02 -47.89
C PRO A 286 119.11 -47.10 -48.16
N MET A 287 119.03 -47.77 -49.30
CA MET A 287 119.79 -49.00 -49.50
C MET A 287 121.12 -48.81 -50.20
N PRO A 288 122.15 -49.57 -49.78
CA PRO A 288 123.33 -49.81 -50.60
C PRO A 288 122.90 -50.56 -51.87
N PHE A 289 123.57 -50.31 -52.99
CA PHE A 289 123.34 -51.04 -54.24
C PHE A 289 123.24 -52.56 -53.98
N PRO A 290 122.21 -53.26 -54.49
CA PRO A 290 122.03 -54.68 -54.23
C PRO A 290 123.27 -55.42 -54.75
N LEU A 291 123.97 -56.12 -53.86
CA LEU A 291 125.22 -56.81 -54.19
C LEU A 291 124.97 -58.16 -54.88
N THR A 292 123.73 -58.66 -54.85
CA THR A 292 123.34 -59.94 -55.47
C THR A 292 122.09 -59.82 -56.36
N LEU A 293 121.94 -60.77 -57.29
CA LEU A 293 120.78 -60.85 -58.17
C LEU A 293 119.48 -61.10 -57.37
N VAL A 294 119.57 -61.86 -56.27
CA VAL A 294 118.42 -62.20 -55.41
C VAL A 294 117.89 -60.97 -54.65
N ASP A 295 118.78 -60.11 -54.13
CA ASP A 295 118.39 -58.87 -53.48
C ASP A 295 117.70 -57.91 -54.47
N THR A 296 118.26 -57.80 -55.68
CA THR A 296 117.67 -57.00 -56.76
C THR A 296 116.24 -57.46 -57.08
N LEU A 297 116.01 -58.77 -57.18
CA LEU A 297 114.69 -59.33 -57.46
C LEU A 297 113.72 -59.13 -56.29
N THR A 298 114.18 -59.28 -55.05
CA THR A 298 113.37 -59.07 -53.84
C THR A 298 112.93 -57.61 -53.70
N HIS A 299 113.83 -56.66 -53.97
CA HIS A 299 113.49 -55.24 -53.99
C HIS A 299 112.53 -54.89 -55.11
N THR A 300 112.78 -55.38 -56.33
CA THR A 300 111.88 -55.16 -57.46
C THR A 300 110.48 -55.69 -57.15
N ALA A 301 110.35 -56.86 -56.53
CA ALA A 301 109.07 -57.41 -56.10
C ALA A 301 108.37 -56.53 -55.04
N SER A 302 109.09 -56.04 -54.04
CA SER A 302 108.54 -55.14 -53.02
C SER A 302 108.05 -53.80 -53.59
N PHE A 303 108.77 -53.24 -54.58
CA PHE A 303 108.35 -52.02 -55.28
C PHE A 303 107.14 -52.26 -56.17
N LEU A 304 107.08 -53.41 -56.85
CA LEU A 304 105.92 -53.80 -57.65
C LEU A 304 104.67 -53.96 -56.78
N ASP A 305 104.80 -54.59 -55.62
CA ASP A 305 103.71 -54.74 -54.65
C ASP A 305 103.25 -53.38 -54.09
N GLN A 306 104.20 -52.51 -53.72
CA GLN A 306 103.89 -51.15 -53.27
C GLN A 306 103.20 -50.31 -54.35
N ALA A 307 103.66 -50.38 -55.60
CA ALA A 307 103.04 -49.71 -56.73
C ALA A 307 101.64 -50.25 -57.00
N GLY A 308 101.44 -51.56 -56.95
CA GLY A 308 100.14 -52.22 -57.06
C GLY A 308 99.16 -51.79 -55.96
N TYR A 309 99.63 -51.73 -54.71
CA TYR A 309 98.82 -51.24 -53.57
C TYR A 309 98.40 -49.78 -53.75
N LEU A 310 99.34 -48.90 -54.10
CA LEU A 310 99.04 -47.48 -54.30
C LEU A 310 98.09 -47.25 -55.48
N ALA A 311 98.24 -48.01 -56.58
CA ALA A 311 97.32 -47.96 -57.71
C ALA A 311 95.91 -48.39 -57.31
N LYS A 312 95.78 -49.51 -56.58
CA LYS A 312 94.47 -49.98 -56.08
C LYS A 312 93.83 -48.99 -55.12
N TYR A 313 94.60 -48.45 -54.18
CA TYR A 313 94.12 -47.44 -53.23
C TYR A 313 93.67 -46.15 -53.92
N ALA A 314 94.39 -45.71 -54.96
CA ALA A 314 94.01 -44.52 -55.74
C ALA A 314 92.68 -44.74 -56.49
N VAL A 315 92.48 -45.91 -57.10
CA VAL A 315 91.22 -46.26 -57.78
C VAL A 315 90.06 -46.28 -56.79
N GLU A 316 90.21 -46.95 -55.65
CA GLU A 316 89.15 -47.01 -54.62
C GLU A 316 88.79 -45.61 -54.09
N ARG A 317 89.79 -44.75 -53.84
CA ARG A 317 89.56 -43.36 -53.43
C ARG A 317 88.86 -42.53 -54.50
N TYR A 318 89.23 -42.71 -55.76
CA TYR A 318 88.57 -42.02 -56.87
C TYR A 318 87.11 -42.44 -56.99
N THR A 319 86.81 -43.74 -56.95
CA THR A 319 85.43 -44.26 -57.01
C THR A 319 84.57 -43.74 -55.85
N ILE A 320 85.11 -43.65 -54.63
CA ILE A 320 84.37 -43.06 -53.49
C ILE A 320 84.09 -41.57 -53.71
N LEU A 321 85.08 -40.83 -54.20
CA LEU A 321 84.95 -39.40 -54.46
C LEU A 321 83.93 -39.12 -55.57
N ASP A 322 83.98 -39.89 -56.65
CA ASP A 322 83.09 -39.80 -57.80
C ASP A 322 81.63 -40.09 -57.41
N ASN A 323 81.40 -41.17 -56.67
CA ASN A 323 80.08 -41.49 -56.11
C ASN A 323 79.55 -40.38 -55.20
N LYS A 324 80.42 -39.77 -54.38
CA LYS A 324 80.05 -38.65 -53.52
C LYS A 324 79.71 -37.39 -54.33
N SER A 325 80.47 -37.09 -55.38
CA SER A 325 80.20 -35.97 -56.30
C SER A 325 78.84 -36.14 -56.95
N HIS A 326 78.55 -37.32 -57.51
CA HIS A 326 77.26 -37.62 -58.12
C HIS A 326 76.08 -37.56 -57.12
N ALA A 327 76.29 -37.97 -55.87
CA ALA A 327 75.28 -37.81 -54.83
C ALA A 327 75.02 -36.33 -54.51
N GLN A 328 76.06 -35.49 -54.48
CA GLN A 328 75.93 -34.05 -54.28
C GLN A 328 75.21 -33.37 -55.45
N ASP A 329 75.53 -33.73 -56.70
CA ASP A 329 74.86 -33.19 -57.89
C ASP A 329 73.36 -33.51 -57.89
N LYS A 330 72.98 -34.73 -57.48
CA LYS A 330 71.56 -35.10 -57.34
C LYS A 330 70.85 -34.27 -56.28
N GLU A 331 71.52 -33.95 -55.18
CA GLU A 331 70.94 -33.13 -54.11
C GLU A 331 70.83 -31.66 -54.51
N LEU A 332 71.83 -31.12 -55.23
CA LEU A 332 71.77 -29.78 -55.81
C LEU A 332 70.61 -29.64 -56.80
N ASN A 333 70.44 -30.60 -57.71
CA ASN A 333 69.31 -30.61 -58.65
C ASN A 333 67.95 -30.63 -57.93
N LYS A 334 67.81 -31.39 -56.84
CA LYS A 334 66.58 -31.37 -56.02
C LYS A 334 66.32 -30.00 -55.40
N ARG A 335 67.35 -29.38 -54.83
CA ARG A 335 67.25 -28.05 -54.23
C ARG A 335 66.90 -26.99 -55.27
N ASP A 336 67.47 -27.06 -56.47
CA ASP A 336 67.13 -26.13 -57.56
C ASP A 336 65.66 -26.25 -57.99
N ILE A 337 65.13 -27.48 -58.06
CA ILE A 337 63.70 -27.70 -58.33
C ILE A 337 62.84 -27.06 -57.22
N GLU A 338 63.22 -27.24 -55.96
CA GLU A 338 62.51 -26.67 -54.81
C GLU A 338 62.57 -25.14 -54.80
N ILE A 339 63.73 -24.54 -55.05
CA ILE A 339 63.92 -23.09 -55.17
C ILE A 339 63.02 -22.52 -56.26
N ASN A 340 62.97 -23.17 -57.43
CA ASN A 340 62.10 -22.74 -58.52
C ASN A 340 60.61 -22.81 -58.16
N LYS A 341 60.19 -23.84 -57.43
CA LYS A 341 58.82 -23.96 -56.93
C LYS A 341 58.49 -22.86 -55.92
N LEU A 342 59.36 -22.62 -54.94
CA LEU A 342 59.18 -21.57 -53.94
C LEU A 342 59.11 -20.18 -54.57
N ASN A 343 59.93 -19.92 -55.61
CA ASN A 343 59.88 -18.66 -56.35
C ASN A 343 58.56 -18.47 -57.10
N ALA A 344 58.00 -19.54 -57.68
CA ALA A 344 56.68 -19.49 -58.33
C ALA A 344 55.56 -19.21 -57.31
N ASP A 345 55.58 -19.88 -56.17
CA ASP A 345 54.62 -19.66 -55.08
C ASP A 345 54.72 -18.22 -54.52
N LEU A 346 55.94 -17.70 -54.34
CA LEU A 346 56.18 -16.33 -53.90
C LEU A 346 55.60 -15.30 -54.90
N SER A 347 55.78 -15.54 -56.19
CA SER A 347 55.20 -14.69 -57.23
C SER A 347 53.67 -14.68 -57.19
N LYS A 348 53.05 -15.85 -56.96
CA LYS A 348 51.61 -15.99 -56.83
C LYS A 348 51.07 -15.27 -55.60
N SER A 349 51.67 -15.47 -54.42
CA SER A 349 51.26 -14.77 -53.19
C SER A 349 51.44 -13.25 -53.30
N LYS A 350 52.47 -12.76 -53.99
CA LYS A 350 52.61 -11.31 -54.25
C LYS A 350 51.45 -10.76 -55.07
N ALA A 351 51.02 -11.46 -56.11
CA ALA A 351 49.87 -11.05 -56.92
C ALA A 351 48.55 -11.04 -56.11
N GLU A 352 48.35 -12.04 -55.26
CA GLU A 352 47.18 -12.12 -54.36
C GLU A 352 47.18 -10.97 -53.35
N ILE A 353 48.32 -10.62 -52.76
CA ILE A 353 48.45 -9.49 -51.83
C ILE A 353 48.08 -8.17 -52.50
N GLU A 354 48.52 -7.93 -53.74
CA GLU A 354 48.16 -6.69 -54.45
C GLU A 354 46.68 -6.61 -54.79
N LEU A 355 46.05 -7.73 -55.18
CA LEU A 355 44.60 -7.79 -55.40
C LEU A 355 43.82 -7.48 -54.10
N GLU A 356 44.26 -8.04 -52.97
CA GLU A 356 43.63 -7.81 -51.66
C GLU A 356 43.75 -6.33 -51.23
N LYS A 357 44.90 -5.69 -51.49
CA LYS A 357 45.11 -4.25 -51.22
C LYS A 357 44.18 -3.37 -52.03
N GLU A 358 43.93 -3.70 -53.30
CA GLU A 358 42.98 -2.95 -54.12
C GLU A 358 41.55 -3.06 -53.60
N LYS A 359 41.12 -4.28 -53.22
CA LYS A 359 39.81 -4.49 -52.58
C LYS A 359 39.69 -3.69 -51.29
N TYR A 360 40.72 -3.72 -50.44
CA TYR A 360 40.74 -2.98 -49.18
C TYR A 360 40.50 -1.48 -49.41
N LYS A 361 41.22 -0.86 -50.37
CA LYS A 361 41.03 0.55 -50.73
C LYS A 361 39.61 0.87 -51.20
N GLU A 362 38.98 -0.04 -51.94
CA GLU A 362 37.60 0.16 -52.39
C GLU A 362 36.61 0.09 -51.22
N THR A 363 36.77 -0.87 -50.32
CA THR A 363 35.95 -0.96 -49.09
C THR A 363 36.15 0.22 -48.16
N GLU A 364 37.38 0.70 -47.98
CA GLU A 364 37.70 1.88 -47.15
C GLU A 364 36.99 3.13 -47.71
N LYS A 365 37.00 3.31 -49.03
CA LYS A 365 36.27 4.41 -49.68
C LYS A 365 34.76 4.33 -49.44
N LYS A 366 34.16 3.14 -49.52
CA LYS A 366 32.72 2.94 -49.23
C LYS A 366 32.39 3.24 -47.78
N PHE A 367 33.23 2.77 -46.86
CA PHE A 367 33.07 3.01 -45.42
C PHE A 367 33.12 4.50 -45.06
N LEU A 368 34.07 5.25 -45.64
CA LEU A 368 34.16 6.70 -45.42
C LEU A 368 32.93 7.46 -45.96
N ALA A 369 32.40 7.06 -47.12
CA ALA A 369 31.18 7.66 -47.65
C ALA A 369 29.96 7.40 -46.74
N GLU A 370 29.82 6.17 -46.24
CA GLU A 370 28.73 5.81 -45.32
C GLU A 370 28.86 6.54 -43.97
N GLN A 371 30.09 6.74 -43.47
CA GLN A 371 30.35 7.54 -42.27
C GLN A 371 29.92 9.01 -42.45
N GLU A 372 30.16 9.59 -43.62
CA GLU A 372 29.76 10.97 -43.93
C GLU A 372 28.22 11.11 -43.98
N ASP A 373 27.53 10.13 -44.57
CA ASP A 373 26.06 10.10 -44.62
C ASP A 373 25.44 9.92 -43.22
N LEU A 374 26.03 9.08 -42.37
CA LEU A 374 25.63 8.93 -40.96
C LEU A 374 25.80 10.22 -40.17
N LEU A 375 26.91 10.95 -40.37
CA LEU A 375 27.13 12.24 -39.72
C LEU A 375 26.08 13.28 -40.13
N LYS A 376 25.74 13.35 -41.42
CA LYS A 376 24.66 14.25 -41.91
C LYS A 376 23.31 13.89 -41.28
N LEU A 377 22.99 12.60 -41.17
CA LEU A 377 21.75 12.14 -40.54
C LEU A 377 21.69 12.54 -39.06
N MET A 378 22.81 12.39 -38.33
CA MET A 378 22.90 12.79 -36.92
C MET A 378 22.73 14.31 -36.73
N GLU A 379 23.30 15.13 -37.62
CA GLU A 379 23.10 16.58 -37.56
C GLU A 379 21.65 16.99 -37.80
N ASP A 380 20.97 16.34 -38.75
CA ASP A 380 19.57 16.63 -39.05
C ASP A 380 18.63 16.17 -37.93
N ASP A 381 18.91 15.03 -37.29
CA ASP A 381 18.17 14.60 -36.11
C ASP A 381 18.42 15.53 -34.90
N ALA A 382 19.65 16.00 -34.69
CA ALA A 382 19.94 17.00 -33.65
C ALA A 382 19.16 18.31 -33.86
N LYS A 383 18.98 18.75 -35.13
CA LYS A 383 18.15 19.92 -35.46
C LYS A 383 16.66 19.66 -35.18
N LYS A 384 16.16 18.44 -35.39
CA LYS A 384 14.77 18.07 -35.05
C LYS A 384 14.57 18.04 -33.54
N ASP A 385 15.48 17.42 -32.81
CA ASP A 385 15.45 17.35 -31.34
C ASP A 385 15.43 18.76 -30.71
N ALA A 386 16.20 19.70 -31.26
CA ALA A 386 16.16 21.09 -30.82
C ALA A 386 14.79 21.77 -31.03
N LYS A 387 14.13 21.50 -32.17
CA LYS A 387 12.79 22.01 -32.46
C LYS A 387 11.74 21.37 -31.54
N ASP A 388 11.85 20.07 -31.29
CA ASP A 388 10.93 19.36 -30.40
C ASP A 388 11.09 19.83 -28.96
N ALA A 389 12.33 20.04 -28.49
CA ALA A 389 12.60 20.64 -27.18
C ALA A 389 11.96 22.03 -27.03
N GLN A 390 12.02 22.87 -28.07
CA GLN A 390 11.35 24.17 -28.08
C GLN A 390 9.82 24.02 -27.98
N ARG A 391 9.22 23.11 -28.76
CA ARG A 391 7.77 22.83 -28.70
C ARG A 391 7.34 22.31 -27.34
N PHE A 392 8.13 21.45 -26.71
CA PHE A 392 7.87 20.97 -25.34
C PHE A 392 7.92 22.12 -24.33
N ALA A 393 8.88 23.04 -24.45
CA ALA A 393 8.96 24.20 -23.57
C ALA A 393 7.75 25.14 -23.73
N GLU A 394 7.29 25.37 -24.96
CA GLU A 394 6.08 26.15 -25.25
C GLU A 394 4.82 25.48 -24.69
N THR A 395 4.67 24.17 -24.89
CA THR A 395 3.54 23.38 -24.36
C THR A 395 3.51 23.43 -22.83
N ARG A 396 4.68 23.34 -22.19
CA ARG A 396 4.78 23.43 -20.72
C ARG A 396 4.35 24.79 -20.19
N LYS A 397 4.70 25.89 -20.88
CA LYS A 397 4.22 27.23 -20.51
C LYS A 397 2.70 27.35 -20.63
N LEU A 398 2.10 26.76 -21.67
CA LEU A 398 0.64 26.74 -21.83
C LEU A 398 -0.02 25.94 -20.70
N LEU A 399 0.53 24.77 -20.37
CA LEU A 399 0.03 23.91 -19.30
C LEU A 399 0.10 24.62 -17.93
N ASP A 400 1.20 25.30 -17.64
CA ASP A 400 1.35 26.08 -16.40
C ASP A 400 0.34 27.24 -16.32
N ALA A 401 0.07 27.91 -17.45
CA ALA A 401 -0.95 28.96 -17.53
C ALA A 401 -2.37 28.39 -17.31
N GLU A 402 -2.68 27.23 -17.88
CA GLU A 402 -3.95 26.55 -17.71
C GLU A 402 -4.15 26.07 -16.25
N HIS A 403 -3.13 25.52 -15.61
CA HIS A 403 -3.17 25.16 -14.20
C HIS A 403 -3.45 26.38 -13.31
N LYS A 404 -2.82 27.53 -13.61
CA LYS A 404 -3.09 28.77 -12.88
C LYS A 404 -4.53 29.25 -13.07
N ALA A 405 -5.05 29.22 -14.31
CA ALA A 405 -6.43 29.59 -14.59
C ALA A 405 -7.43 28.66 -13.89
N ASN A 406 -7.16 27.35 -13.85
CA ASN A 406 -7.98 26.38 -13.14
C ASN A 406 -7.98 26.61 -11.62
N ALA A 407 -6.83 26.96 -11.03
CA ALA A 407 -6.78 27.33 -9.62
C ALA A 407 -7.64 28.58 -9.32
N GLU A 408 -7.53 29.62 -10.15
CA GLU A 408 -8.36 30.84 -10.01
C GLU A 408 -9.86 30.56 -10.17
N LEU A 409 -10.24 29.66 -11.08
CA LEU A 409 -11.62 29.21 -11.24
C LEU A 409 -12.11 28.40 -10.03
N GLN A 410 -11.27 27.54 -9.47
CA GLN A 410 -11.60 26.76 -8.27
C GLN A 410 -11.82 27.66 -7.05
N ASP A 411 -11.01 28.71 -6.88
CA ASP A 411 -11.18 29.69 -5.82
C ASP A 411 -12.51 30.46 -5.97
N LYS A 412 -12.84 30.85 -7.21
CA LYS A 412 -14.14 31.50 -7.51
C LYS A 412 -15.32 30.58 -7.24
N LEU A 413 -15.21 29.30 -7.61
CA LEU A 413 -16.24 28.30 -7.35
C LEU A 413 -16.45 28.10 -5.85
N THR A 414 -15.36 27.93 -5.09
CA THR A 414 -15.41 27.78 -3.64
C THR A 414 -16.05 29.00 -2.97
N LYS A 415 -15.73 30.21 -3.43
CA LYS A 415 -16.36 31.43 -2.94
C LYS A 415 -17.87 31.47 -3.25
N ALA A 416 -18.26 31.10 -4.47
CA ALA A 416 -19.67 31.04 -4.85
C ALA A 416 -20.45 30.01 -4.02
N ASP A 417 -19.85 28.85 -3.70
CA ASP A 417 -20.46 27.84 -2.84
C ASP A 417 -20.66 28.34 -1.41
N ILE A 418 -19.70 29.09 -0.86
CA ILE A 418 -19.82 29.74 0.45
C ILE A 418 -20.95 30.77 0.43
N ASP A 419 -21.01 31.63 -0.59
CA ASP A 419 -22.04 32.65 -0.74
C ASP A 419 -23.44 32.00 -0.87
N LEU A 420 -23.55 30.90 -1.62
CA LEU A 420 -24.79 30.13 -1.78
C LEU A 420 -25.21 29.46 -0.47
N ALA A 421 -24.28 28.88 0.29
CA ALA A 421 -24.56 28.34 1.61
C ALA A 421 -25.04 29.41 2.59
N GLY A 422 -24.44 30.61 2.54
CA GLY A 422 -24.87 31.79 3.30
C GLY A 422 -26.29 32.23 2.95
N ALA A 423 -26.59 32.37 1.66
CA ALA A 423 -27.93 32.72 1.18
C ALA A 423 -28.99 31.68 1.60
N ASN A 424 -28.67 30.39 1.48
CA ASN A 424 -29.57 29.31 1.91
C ASN A 424 -29.84 29.33 3.43
N ALA A 425 -28.81 29.61 4.24
CA ALA A 425 -28.99 29.77 5.68
C ALA A 425 -29.94 30.94 6.01
N GLN A 426 -29.82 32.05 5.27
CA GLN A 426 -30.69 33.21 5.45
C GLN A 426 -32.14 32.94 5.02
N ILE A 427 -32.34 32.21 3.90
CA ILE A 427 -33.66 31.74 3.47
C ILE A 427 -34.31 30.88 4.55
N ASN A 428 -33.55 29.95 5.15
CA ASN A 428 -34.06 29.07 6.21
C ASN A 428 -34.46 29.86 7.48
N LEU A 429 -33.67 30.85 7.87
CA LEU A 429 -34.02 31.76 8.97
C LEU A 429 -35.32 32.52 8.68
N GLN A 430 -35.45 33.08 7.48
CA GLN A 430 -36.67 33.78 7.07
C GLN A 430 -37.89 32.86 7.02
N ALA A 431 -37.75 31.62 6.53
CA ALA A 431 -38.83 30.63 6.53
C ALA A 431 -39.30 30.26 7.94
N THR A 432 -38.38 30.23 8.90
CA THR A 432 -38.71 29.98 10.32
C THR A 432 -39.47 31.14 10.92
N GLU A 433 -39.06 32.38 10.62
CA GLU A 433 -39.76 33.57 11.08
C GLU A 433 -41.17 33.68 10.47
N ILE A 434 -41.33 33.35 9.19
CA ILE A 434 -42.65 33.26 8.56
C ILE A 434 -43.52 32.22 9.29
N SER A 435 -42.99 31.02 9.57
CA SER A 435 -43.74 29.98 10.29
C SER A 435 -44.15 30.42 11.71
N ARG A 436 -43.28 31.18 12.41
CA ARG A 436 -43.58 31.76 13.72
C ARG A 436 -44.71 32.79 13.63
N LEU A 437 -44.62 33.70 12.66
CA LEU A 437 -45.65 34.73 12.43
C LEU A 437 -46.99 34.11 12.01
N ASP A 438 -46.99 33.03 11.24
CA ASP A 438 -48.21 32.30 10.88
C ASP A 438 -48.88 31.64 12.08
N ALA A 439 -48.10 31.03 12.99
CA ALA A 439 -48.62 30.48 14.24
C ALA A 439 -49.20 31.57 15.16
N GLU A 440 -48.54 32.73 15.23
CA GLU A 440 -49.00 33.89 15.98
C GLU A 440 -50.31 34.45 15.40
N ASN A 441 -50.40 34.61 14.08
CA ASN A 441 -51.62 35.01 13.38
C ASN A 441 -52.77 34.01 13.60
N SER A 442 -52.50 32.70 13.53
CA SER A 442 -53.52 31.68 13.82
C SER A 442 -54.03 31.79 15.26
N THR A 443 -53.15 32.07 16.22
CA THR A 443 -53.53 32.24 17.63
C THR A 443 -54.36 33.51 17.82
N LEU A 444 -54.00 34.60 17.16
CA LEU A 444 -54.75 35.86 17.19
C LEU A 444 -56.14 35.70 16.55
N GLN A 445 -56.25 34.97 15.44
CA GLN A 445 -57.54 34.67 14.82
C GLN A 445 -58.46 33.86 15.75
N GLN A 446 -57.93 32.85 16.45
CA GLN A 446 -58.70 32.09 17.44
C GLN A 446 -59.20 32.97 18.60
N LYS A 447 -58.34 33.86 19.12
CA LYS A 447 -58.72 34.81 20.16
C LYS A 447 -59.81 35.77 19.68
N LEU A 448 -59.67 36.32 18.48
CA LEU A 448 -60.66 37.21 17.88
C LEU A 448 -62.01 36.50 17.74
N GLN A 449 -62.04 35.27 17.25
CA GLN A 449 -63.26 34.47 17.11
C GLN A 449 -63.92 34.16 18.47
N ALA A 450 -63.12 33.87 19.50
CA ALA A 450 -63.63 33.67 20.86
C ALA A 450 -64.24 34.96 21.43
N GLU A 451 -63.61 36.11 21.19
CA GLU A 451 -64.08 37.42 21.61
C GLU A 451 -65.36 37.83 20.87
N GLU A 452 -65.45 37.59 19.56
CA GLU A 452 -66.67 37.77 18.77
C GLU A 452 -67.83 36.90 19.30
N THR A 453 -67.55 35.64 19.66
CA THR A 453 -68.55 34.75 20.25
C THR A 453 -69.03 35.27 21.60
N SER A 454 -68.10 35.73 22.45
CA SER A 454 -68.43 36.37 23.74
C SER A 454 -69.25 37.64 23.55
N TYR A 455 -68.91 38.45 22.55
CA TYR A 455 -69.64 39.67 22.23
C TYR A 455 -71.08 39.37 21.76
N GLN A 456 -71.27 38.37 20.91
CA GLN A 456 -72.61 37.92 20.51
C GLN A 456 -73.42 37.40 21.70
N GLN A 457 -72.80 36.69 22.64
CA GLN A 457 -73.48 36.24 23.85
C GLN A 457 -73.91 37.42 24.73
N LEU A 458 -73.01 38.38 24.96
CA LEU A 458 -73.33 39.61 25.71
C LEU A 458 -74.46 40.41 25.06
N GLN A 459 -74.54 40.46 23.72
CA GLN A 459 -75.68 41.08 23.05
C GLN A 459 -77.01 40.35 23.31
N LYS A 460 -77.00 39.01 23.35
CA LYS A 460 -78.20 38.22 23.69
C LYS A 460 -78.61 38.44 25.14
N ASP A 461 -77.65 38.39 26.06
CA ASP A 461 -77.89 38.60 27.49
C ASP A 461 -78.45 40.01 27.74
N LYS A 462 -77.87 41.02 27.08
CA LYS A 462 -78.39 42.39 27.12
C LYS A 462 -79.84 42.46 26.64
N LYS A 463 -80.17 41.83 25.50
CA LYS A 463 -81.54 41.82 24.99
C LYS A 463 -82.51 41.15 25.97
N SER A 464 -82.10 40.02 26.57
CA SER A 464 -82.90 39.33 27.58
C SER A 464 -83.15 40.21 28.81
N ALA A 465 -82.12 40.93 29.26
CA ALA A 465 -82.24 41.87 30.37
C ALA A 465 -83.14 43.08 30.00
N ASP A 466 -83.03 43.60 28.78
CA ASP A 466 -83.91 44.67 28.29
C ASP A 466 -85.39 44.20 28.24
N ASP A 467 -85.64 42.96 27.79
CA ASP A 467 -86.98 42.35 27.79
C ASP A 467 -87.52 42.17 29.23
N GLU A 468 -86.68 41.73 30.18
CA GLU A 468 -87.04 41.59 31.59
C GLU A 468 -87.33 42.95 32.26
N ILE A 469 -86.53 43.98 31.95
CA ILE A 469 -86.79 45.36 32.40
C ILE A 469 -88.14 45.84 31.87
N LEU A 470 -88.51 45.50 30.63
CA LEU A 470 -89.77 45.90 30.01
C LEU A 470 -90.96 45.21 30.70
N ASP A 471 -90.84 43.91 31.01
CA ASP A 471 -91.84 43.16 31.77
C ASP A 471 -92.01 43.72 33.19
N LEU A 472 -90.92 43.92 33.92
CA LEU A 472 -90.94 44.53 35.26
C LEU A 472 -91.56 45.92 35.24
N LYS A 473 -91.30 46.72 34.20
CA LYS A 473 -91.91 48.04 34.03
C LYS A 473 -93.42 47.94 33.79
N GLY A 474 -93.87 46.93 33.06
CA GLY A 474 -95.29 46.57 32.92
C GLY A 474 -95.91 46.23 34.27
N GLN A 475 -95.29 45.30 35.02
CA GLN A 475 -95.75 44.89 36.35
C GLN A 475 -95.83 46.07 37.34
N VAL A 476 -94.84 46.98 37.32
CA VAL A 476 -94.86 48.20 38.14
C VAL A 476 -95.99 49.15 37.71
N GLY A 477 -96.28 49.25 36.41
CA GLY A 477 -97.41 50.03 35.89
C GLY A 477 -98.77 49.48 36.34
N ASP A 478 -98.93 48.16 36.30
CA ASP A 478 -100.13 47.46 36.77
C ASP A 478 -100.31 47.64 38.28
N ALA A 479 -99.24 47.42 39.06
CA ALA A 479 -99.26 47.62 40.51
C ALA A 479 -99.56 49.08 40.89
N SER A 480 -99.03 50.06 40.14
CA SER A 480 -99.35 51.47 40.35
C SER A 480 -100.83 51.78 40.08
N SER A 481 -101.40 51.18 39.02
CA SER A 481 -102.82 51.32 38.69
C SER A 481 -103.71 50.68 39.75
N GLU A 482 -103.31 49.52 40.27
CA GLU A 482 -103.99 48.84 41.37
C GLU A 482 -103.93 49.68 42.66
N LEU A 483 -102.76 50.26 42.97
CA LEU A 483 -102.58 51.17 44.11
C LEU A 483 -103.47 52.42 44.01
N ASP A 484 -103.60 53.02 42.83
CA ASP A 484 -104.48 54.18 42.61
C ASP A 484 -105.97 53.78 42.72
N SER A 485 -106.34 52.58 42.28
CA SER A 485 -107.71 52.05 42.46
C SER A 485 -108.04 51.81 43.94
N LEU A 486 -107.09 51.29 44.71
CA LEU A 486 -107.21 51.08 46.16
C LEU A 486 -107.29 52.41 46.92
N LYS A 487 -106.49 53.42 46.54
CA LYS A 487 -106.59 54.77 47.10
C LYS A 487 -107.97 55.38 46.85
N LYS A 488 -108.49 55.25 45.63
CA LYS A 488 -109.82 55.76 45.28
C LYS A 488 -110.92 55.07 46.11
N SER A 489 -110.87 53.74 46.21
CA SER A 489 -111.80 52.98 47.07
C SER A 489 -111.69 53.37 48.54
N SER A 490 -110.48 53.60 49.06
CA SER A 490 -110.27 54.05 50.43
C SER A 490 -110.85 55.46 50.68
N GLU A 491 -110.75 56.37 49.72
CA GLU A 491 -111.27 57.74 49.88
C GLU A 491 -112.81 57.79 49.75
N GLU A 492 -113.39 56.89 48.94
CA GLU A 492 -114.84 56.63 48.88
C GLU A 492 -115.37 56.04 50.21
N GLU A 493 -114.63 55.14 50.85
CA GLU A 493 -114.97 54.59 52.16
C GLU A 493 -114.89 55.66 53.27
N LYS A 494 -113.89 56.52 53.20
CA LYS A 494 -113.69 57.64 54.14
C LYS A 494 -114.80 58.68 54.03
N THR A 495 -115.30 58.96 52.82
CA THR A 495 -116.46 59.84 52.63
C THR A 495 -117.74 59.21 53.17
N ARG A 496 -117.97 57.90 52.98
CA ARG A 496 -119.10 57.17 53.61
C ARG A 496 -119.10 57.25 55.13
N LEU A 497 -117.91 57.14 55.76
CA LEU A 497 -117.76 57.26 57.21
C LEU A 497 -118.04 58.68 57.71
N VAL A 498 -117.67 59.72 56.96
CA VAL A 498 -117.99 61.13 57.30
C VAL A 498 -119.49 61.40 57.19
N THR A 499 -120.17 60.86 56.18
CA THR A 499 -121.64 60.98 56.04
C THR A 499 -122.38 60.24 57.15
N SER A 500 -121.93 59.04 57.52
CA SER A 500 -122.47 58.32 58.68
C SER A 500 -122.27 59.08 59.98
N ARG A 501 -121.10 59.73 60.18
CA ARG A 501 -120.81 60.51 61.39
C ARG A 501 -121.73 61.72 61.58
N ASN A 502 -122.15 62.37 60.50
CA ASN A 502 -123.03 63.54 60.58
C ASN A 502 -124.49 63.16 60.87
N ASN A 503 -124.97 62.02 60.36
CA ASN A 503 -126.33 61.53 60.66
C ASN A 503 -126.52 61.18 62.15
N TRP A 504 -125.48 60.65 62.81
CA TRP A 504 -125.56 60.30 64.24
C TRP A 504 -125.56 61.52 65.17
N LYS A 505 -125.22 62.71 64.65
CA LYS A 505 -125.16 63.96 65.44
C LYS A 505 -126.55 64.62 65.56
N ASP A 506 -127.44 64.40 64.59
CA ASP A 506 -128.81 64.95 64.57
C ASP A 506 -129.83 64.05 65.32
N GLU A 507 -129.51 62.76 65.52
CA GLU A 507 -130.31 61.83 66.33
C GLU A 507 -130.09 62.01 67.86
N ALA A 508 -128.98 62.63 68.27
CA ALA A 508 -128.62 62.79 69.69
C ALA A 508 -129.41 63.91 70.41
N GLU A 509 -129.92 64.92 69.69
CA GLU A 509 -130.67 66.06 70.29
C GLU A 509 -132.16 65.74 70.56
N LYS A 510 -132.71 64.64 70.02
CA LYS A 510 -134.12 64.23 70.27
C LYS A 510 -134.28 63.20 71.39
N SER A 511 -133.17 62.70 71.95
CA SER A 511 -133.17 61.61 72.94
C SER A 511 -133.13 62.09 74.40
N ASP A 512 -132.94 63.39 74.67
CA ASP A 512 -132.80 63.93 76.04
C ASP A 512 -134.16 64.22 76.72
N ASP A 513 -135.23 64.42 75.93
CA ASP A 513 -136.62 64.58 76.46
C ASP A 513 -137.30 63.25 76.83
N SER A 514 -136.77 62.09 76.40
CA SER A 514 -137.36 60.76 76.66
C SER A 514 -136.76 60.04 77.87
N LEU A 515 -135.66 60.55 78.44
CA LEU A 515 -134.95 59.94 79.58
C LEU A 515 -135.69 60.14 80.93
N HIS A 516 -136.66 61.05 80.99
CA HIS A 516 -137.49 61.25 82.19
C HIS A 516 -138.63 60.23 82.35
N LYS A 517 -138.88 59.37 81.36
CA LYS A 517 -140.02 58.44 81.35
C LYS A 517 -139.65 56.95 81.47
N LEU A 518 -138.38 56.58 81.28
CA LEU A 518 -137.90 55.19 81.32
C LEU A 518 -137.05 54.87 82.56
N LYS A 519 -137.25 55.64 83.64
CA LYS A 519 -136.65 55.44 84.97
C LYS A 519 -137.50 54.55 85.89
N LYS A 520 -138.42 53.74 85.35
CA LYS A 520 -139.37 52.98 86.17
C LYS A 520 -139.62 51.50 85.81
N GLU A 521 -138.91 50.90 84.85
CA GLU A 521 -139.35 49.55 84.41
C GLU A 521 -138.28 48.58 83.86
N LYS A 522 -137.03 48.62 84.31
CA LYS A 522 -136.11 47.50 84.03
C LYS A 522 -135.06 47.26 85.11
N VAL A 523 -135.58 47.03 86.32
CA VAL A 523 -134.91 46.37 87.47
C VAL A 523 -135.02 44.83 87.37
N THR A 524 -135.34 44.29 86.20
CA THR A 524 -135.59 42.85 86.06
C THR A 524 -135.14 42.38 84.68
N LEU A 525 -133.83 42.12 84.53
CA LEU A 525 -133.21 41.14 83.61
C LEU A 525 -131.69 41.43 83.45
N GLU A 526 -130.99 41.56 84.58
CA GLU A 526 -129.74 40.82 84.74
C GLU A 526 -130.13 39.34 84.97
N GLU A 527 -129.31 38.39 84.49
CA GLU A 527 -129.33 36.93 84.75
C GLU A 527 -129.36 35.98 83.53
N SER A 528 -129.04 36.43 82.31
CA SER A 528 -128.51 35.48 81.32
C SER A 528 -127.68 36.16 80.24
N LEU A 529 -126.35 36.10 80.34
CA LEU A 529 -125.53 35.31 79.41
C LEU A 529 -124.03 35.51 79.68
N ASP A 530 -123.63 35.27 80.94
CA ASP A 530 -122.27 34.95 81.37
C ASP A 530 -121.81 33.55 80.87
N ALA A 531 -122.17 33.16 79.63
CA ALA A 531 -121.99 31.79 79.13
C ALA A 531 -121.27 31.70 77.76
N ALA A 532 -120.46 32.69 77.39
CA ALA A 532 -119.57 32.59 76.22
C ALA A 532 -118.16 33.18 76.46
N ASN A 533 -117.79 33.38 77.72
CA ASN A 533 -116.39 33.44 78.13
C ASN A 533 -115.88 32.01 78.42
N ALA A 534 -114.66 31.69 77.95
CA ALA A 534 -113.85 30.50 78.28
C ALA A 534 -114.12 29.17 77.53
N LYS A 535 -113.64 29.06 76.29
CA LYS A 535 -113.01 27.82 75.79
C LYS A 535 -112.08 28.08 74.60
N ASN A 536 -110.80 27.73 74.78
CA ASN A 536 -109.75 27.52 73.77
C ASN A 536 -108.79 28.68 73.44
N ALA A 537 -108.36 29.39 74.48
CA ALA A 537 -106.94 29.71 74.63
C ALA A 537 -106.31 28.68 75.58
N ASP A 538 -105.91 27.50 75.08
CA ASP A 538 -104.91 26.60 75.70
C ASP A 538 -104.51 25.49 74.73
N LEU A 539 -103.65 25.81 73.76
CA LEU A 539 -102.74 24.84 73.15
C LEU A 539 -101.46 25.53 72.64
N GLU A 540 -101.00 26.56 73.37
CA GLU A 540 -99.58 26.91 73.43
C GLU A 540 -98.85 25.90 74.35
N ARG A 541 -98.83 24.59 74.04
CA ARG A 541 -97.93 23.66 74.77
C ARG A 541 -97.74 22.27 74.20
N GLN A 542 -97.18 22.16 73.00
CA GLN A 542 -96.21 21.09 72.73
C GLN A 542 -94.99 21.72 72.05
N LEU A 543 -94.07 22.27 72.86
CA LEU A 543 -92.81 21.59 73.21
C LEU A 543 -92.04 21.13 71.96
N ARG A 544 -90.97 21.83 71.57
CA ARG A 544 -89.61 21.65 72.12
C ARG A 544 -89.18 20.18 72.19
N LEU A 545 -88.21 19.76 71.36
CA LEU A 545 -86.81 19.50 71.75
C LEU A 545 -86.08 18.57 70.76
N ALA A 546 -84.75 18.77 70.76
CA ALA A 546 -83.68 17.84 70.38
C ALA A 546 -83.37 17.72 68.87
N ARG A 547 -82.11 17.82 68.42
CA ARG A 547 -80.80 17.79 69.08
C ARG A 547 -79.73 18.08 68.02
N ALA A 548 -78.61 18.67 68.47
CA ALA A 548 -77.23 18.32 68.09
C ALA A 548 -76.78 18.56 66.61
N THR A 549 -75.61 19.09 66.26
CA THR A 549 -74.38 19.39 67.02
C THR A 549 -73.41 20.13 66.09
N ASN A 550 -72.69 21.09 66.67
CA ASN A 550 -71.25 21.36 66.55
C ASN A 550 -70.55 21.70 65.22
N TRP A 551 -69.90 22.88 65.29
CA TRP A 551 -68.46 23.15 65.10
C TRP A 551 -67.93 23.77 63.79
N HIS A 552 -67.30 24.94 63.98
CA HIS A 552 -66.26 25.64 63.20
C HIS A 552 -64.92 25.51 63.99
N PRO A 553 -63.75 26.08 63.62
CA PRO A 553 -63.02 26.30 62.35
C PRO A 553 -61.47 25.98 62.46
N GLN A 554 -60.68 26.42 61.46
CA GLN A 554 -59.27 26.89 61.50
C GLN A 554 -58.03 26.03 61.13
N ASP A 555 -57.19 26.72 60.33
CA ASP A 555 -55.80 26.61 59.85
C ASP A 555 -54.69 26.01 60.74
N HIS A 556 -53.70 25.37 60.09
CA HIS A 556 -52.27 25.80 59.95
C HIS A 556 -51.26 24.63 59.73
N GLY A 557 -50.36 24.77 58.75
CA GLY A 557 -48.90 24.55 58.95
C GLY A 557 -48.17 23.29 58.43
N LEU A 558 -47.37 23.48 57.36
CA LEU A 558 -45.91 23.16 57.22
C LEU A 558 -45.36 21.74 56.90
N PHE A 559 -44.66 21.70 55.75
CA PHE A 559 -43.46 20.93 55.28
C PHE A 559 -43.48 19.45 54.79
N SER A 560 -43.09 19.32 53.51
CA SER A 560 -42.14 18.38 52.86
C SER A 560 -42.53 16.92 52.53
N ALA A 561 -42.41 16.55 51.24
CA ALA A 561 -41.86 15.30 50.65
C ALA A 561 -42.49 15.06 49.25
N LYS A 562 -41.73 15.23 48.16
CA LYS A 562 -41.05 14.16 47.38
C LYS A 562 -41.98 13.19 46.64
N GLN A 563 -42.02 13.45 45.34
CA GLN A 563 -42.22 12.60 44.15
C GLN A 563 -41.75 11.14 44.31
N ASP A 564 -42.57 10.18 43.86
CA ASP A 564 -42.12 8.84 43.44
C ASP A 564 -43.13 8.20 42.46
N VAL A 565 -42.70 8.05 41.20
CA VAL A 565 -43.30 7.12 40.21
C VAL A 565 -42.14 6.28 39.67
N PRO A 566 -42.28 4.95 39.51
CA PRO A 566 -41.12 4.07 39.29
C PRO A 566 -40.58 4.21 37.88
N SER A 567 -39.26 4.36 37.73
CA SER A 567 -38.61 4.23 36.42
C SER A 567 -38.38 2.75 36.05
N PRO A 568 -38.63 2.33 34.80
CA PRO A 568 -38.37 0.97 34.30
C PRO A 568 -36.88 0.57 34.27
N LEU A 569 -35.96 1.48 34.66
CA LEU A 569 -34.53 1.30 34.45
C LEU A 569 -33.90 0.30 35.45
N LYS A 570 -34.54 0.06 36.60
CA LYS A 570 -33.98 -0.80 37.65
C LYS A 570 -34.13 -2.30 37.38
N GLN A 571 -35.05 -2.72 36.50
CA GLN A 571 -35.22 -4.14 36.14
C GLN A 571 -34.34 -4.58 34.96
N SER A 572 -33.87 -3.66 34.12
CA SER A 572 -33.00 -4.02 32.98
C SER A 572 -31.54 -4.24 33.38
N ILE A 573 -31.09 -3.68 34.50
CA ILE A 573 -29.70 -3.77 34.95
C ILE A 573 -29.41 -5.10 35.66
N GLN A 574 -30.36 -5.65 36.43
CA GLN A 574 -30.17 -6.91 37.17
C GLN A 574 -30.14 -8.18 36.32
N LYS A 575 -30.60 -8.14 35.06
CA LYS A 575 -30.60 -9.34 34.19
C LYS A 575 -29.27 -9.52 33.42
N HIS A 576 -28.36 -8.54 33.43
CA HIS A 576 -27.24 -8.51 32.48
C HIS A 576 -25.84 -8.74 33.06
N GLU A 577 -25.66 -8.72 34.39
CA GLU A 577 -24.37 -8.99 35.05
C GLU A 577 -23.85 -10.45 34.88
N ARG A 578 -24.51 -11.28 34.06
CA ARG A 578 -24.14 -12.69 33.84
C ARG A 578 -23.60 -13.05 32.45
N ASN A 579 -23.64 -12.14 31.47
CA ASN A 579 -23.19 -12.43 30.10
C ASN A 579 -22.07 -11.47 29.65
N ASN A 580 -20.89 -12.01 29.36
CA ASN A 580 -19.72 -11.30 28.83
C ASN A 580 -19.95 -10.81 27.38
N THR A 581 -20.72 -9.73 27.19
CA THR A 581 -20.97 -9.12 25.86
C THR A 581 -20.11 -7.86 25.64
N TRP A 582 -19.46 -7.77 24.47
CA TRP A 582 -18.44 -6.76 24.12
C TRP A 582 -19.00 -5.50 23.43
N ALA A 583 -20.14 -5.58 22.72
CA ALA A 583 -20.79 -4.43 22.09
C ALA A 583 -22.32 -4.59 22.10
N ARG A 584 -23.06 -3.48 22.18
CA ARG A 584 -24.53 -3.43 22.08
C ARG A 584 -24.92 -2.64 20.83
N LEU A 585 -25.73 -3.23 19.95
CA LEU A 585 -26.55 -2.47 18.99
C LEU A 585 -27.97 -2.40 19.56
N SER A 586 -28.37 -1.22 20.01
CA SER A 586 -29.74 -0.98 20.50
C SER A 586 -30.34 0.16 19.69
N PRO A 587 -31.30 -0.10 18.79
CA PRO A 587 -32.30 0.90 18.47
C PRO A 587 -33.24 0.98 19.67
N TRP A 588 -33.02 1.93 20.58
CA TRP A 588 -34.08 2.26 21.53
C TRP A 588 -34.99 3.29 20.87
N VAL A 589 -36.11 2.83 20.30
CA VAL A 589 -37.21 3.69 19.86
C VAL A 589 -38.20 3.76 21.01
N GLY A 590 -38.42 4.95 21.56
CA GLY A 590 -39.40 5.18 22.63
C GLY A 590 -40.81 4.75 22.21
N THR A 591 -41.57 4.18 23.15
CA THR A 591 -42.94 3.70 22.94
C THR A 591 -43.87 4.78 22.38
N MET A 592 -44.42 4.58 21.17
CA MET A 592 -45.80 4.99 20.81
C MET A 592 -46.38 4.06 19.72
N ALA A 593 -47.69 3.86 19.81
CA ALA A 593 -48.46 2.75 19.27
C ALA A 593 -48.72 2.76 17.74
N ASN A 594 -49.18 1.59 17.29
CA ASN A 594 -49.86 1.26 16.03
C ASN A 594 -49.03 0.87 14.78
N SER A 595 -48.95 -0.46 14.60
CA SER A 595 -49.06 -1.17 13.31
C SER A 595 -47.93 -1.02 12.28
N GLY A 596 -46.69 -1.23 12.71
CA GLY A 596 -45.57 -1.57 11.81
C GLY A 596 -44.59 -2.50 12.50
N THR A 597 -44.13 -3.54 11.83
CA THR A 597 -43.04 -4.42 12.30
C THR A 597 -41.75 -3.60 12.46
N PHE A 598 -41.31 -3.37 13.70
CA PHE A 598 -40.08 -2.64 14.02
C PHE A 598 -38.85 -3.56 14.11
N PHE A 599 -37.69 -2.98 13.79
CA PHE A 599 -36.36 -3.60 13.89
C PHE A 599 -35.96 -3.89 15.34
N ASN A 600 -36.42 -5.02 15.89
CA ASN A 600 -35.93 -5.57 17.15
C ASN A 600 -35.04 -6.79 16.93
N SER A 601 -34.03 -6.70 16.05
CA SER A 601 -32.95 -7.69 16.06
C SER A 601 -31.80 -7.16 16.92
N LEU A 602 -31.74 -7.66 18.16
CA LEU A 602 -30.53 -7.61 18.98
C LEU A 602 -29.52 -8.58 18.35
N ASP A 603 -28.50 -8.04 17.69
CA ASP A 603 -27.36 -8.84 17.25
C ASP A 603 -26.23 -8.70 18.26
N ASP A 604 -26.04 -9.73 19.07
CA ASP A 604 -24.85 -9.86 19.90
C ASP A 604 -23.66 -10.21 18.99
N THR A 605 -22.74 -9.28 18.79
CA THR A 605 -21.50 -9.54 18.04
C THR A 605 -20.42 -10.01 18.99
N THR A 606 -19.75 -11.13 18.67
CA THR A 606 -18.63 -11.63 19.48
C THR A 606 -17.42 -10.68 19.42
N ARG A 607 -16.57 -10.75 20.46
CA ARG A 607 -15.37 -9.91 20.69
C ARG A 607 -14.37 -9.84 19.54
N GLU A 608 -14.47 -10.74 18.57
CA GLU A 608 -13.52 -10.93 17.47
C GLU A 608 -13.97 -10.27 16.15
N ARG A 609 -15.15 -9.64 16.08
CA ARG A 609 -15.69 -9.09 14.84
C ARG A 609 -15.42 -7.59 14.74
N THR A 610 -14.51 -7.18 13.86
CA THR A 610 -14.35 -5.77 13.51
C THR A 610 -15.17 -5.44 12.26
N LEU A 611 -15.78 -4.25 12.23
CA LEU A 611 -16.51 -3.77 11.06
C LEU A 611 -15.51 -3.57 9.92
N LYS A 612 -15.80 -4.10 8.73
CA LYS A 612 -14.95 -3.94 7.53
C LYS A 612 -15.53 -2.87 6.63
N THR A 613 -16.81 -3.00 6.28
CA THR A 613 -17.52 -2.00 5.48
C THR A 613 -18.94 -1.77 6.00
N LEU A 614 -19.39 -0.51 5.94
CA LEU A 614 -20.79 -0.10 6.09
C LEU A 614 -21.21 0.59 4.80
N GLU A 615 -22.16 0.01 4.11
CA GLU A 615 -22.77 0.56 2.90
C GLU A 615 -24.16 1.11 3.21
N ILE A 616 -24.42 2.32 2.75
CA ILE A 616 -25.68 3.04 2.97
C ILE A 616 -26.39 3.15 1.62
N TYR A 617 -27.62 2.67 1.56
CA TYR A 617 -28.45 2.69 0.35
C TYR A 617 -29.61 3.65 0.54
N GLY A 618 -29.82 4.52 -0.43
CA GLY A 618 -30.88 5.52 -0.39
C GLY A 618 -31.42 5.84 -1.78
N ASN A 619 -32.56 6.50 -1.86
CA ASN A 619 -33.08 7.06 -3.11
C ASN A 619 -32.87 8.58 -3.12
N GLU A 620 -33.63 9.34 -3.90
CA GLU A 620 -33.50 10.81 -3.96
C GLU A 620 -33.92 11.47 -2.65
N ASP A 621 -34.74 10.79 -1.85
CA ASP A 621 -35.45 11.40 -0.74
C ASP A 621 -35.04 10.81 0.63
N TRP A 622 -34.62 9.54 0.69
CA TRP A 622 -34.46 8.81 1.96
C TRP A 622 -33.38 7.72 1.93
N ILE A 623 -32.88 7.34 3.10
CA ILE A 623 -32.14 6.08 3.30
C ILE A 623 -33.15 4.91 3.34
N THR A 624 -32.88 3.87 2.56
CA THR A 624 -33.76 2.72 2.36
C THR A 624 -33.20 1.41 2.92
N ALA A 625 -31.87 1.31 3.06
CA ALA A 625 -31.21 0.17 3.68
C ALA A 625 -29.76 0.47 4.08
N TYR A 626 -29.22 -0.40 4.92
CA TYR A 626 -27.80 -0.48 5.25
C TYR A 626 -27.30 -1.90 5.07
N LYS A 627 -26.05 -2.04 4.66
CA LYS A 627 -25.36 -3.32 4.58
C LYS A 627 -24.06 -3.24 5.34
N ILE A 628 -23.88 -4.17 6.26
CA ILE A 628 -22.74 -4.25 7.15
C ILE A 628 -21.93 -5.48 6.76
N GLU A 629 -20.66 -5.30 6.42
CA GLU A 629 -19.70 -6.38 6.23
C GLU A 629 -18.70 -6.34 7.39
N TRP A 630 -18.46 -7.50 8.00
CA TRP A 630 -17.43 -7.68 9.02
C TRP A 630 -16.13 -8.21 8.39
N ASP A 631 -15.02 -8.06 9.10
CA ASP A 631 -13.68 -8.52 8.70
C ASP A 631 -13.62 -10.01 8.32
N ASN A 632 -14.41 -10.83 8.99
CA ASN A 632 -14.57 -12.26 8.73
C ASN A 632 -15.43 -12.60 7.50
N GLY A 633 -15.87 -11.59 6.74
CA GLY A 633 -16.66 -11.75 5.51
C GLY A 633 -18.16 -12.00 5.74
N ILE A 634 -18.63 -12.05 6.99
CA ILE A 634 -20.06 -12.06 7.27
C ILE A 634 -20.64 -10.74 6.77
N THR A 635 -21.84 -10.80 6.21
CA THR A 635 -22.56 -9.62 5.75
C THR A 635 -24.00 -9.66 6.24
N LYS A 636 -24.54 -8.52 6.69
CA LYS A 636 -25.94 -8.40 7.08
C LYS A 636 -26.56 -7.14 6.51
N GLU A 637 -27.77 -7.30 6.01
CA GLU A 637 -28.53 -6.25 5.38
C GLU A 637 -29.71 -5.88 6.28
N TYR A 638 -29.93 -4.58 6.47
CA TYR A 638 -30.98 -4.00 7.28
C TYR A 638 -31.80 -3.05 6.41
N GLY A 639 -33.09 -3.33 6.20
CA GLY A 639 -33.93 -2.62 5.23
C GLY A 639 -33.93 -3.31 3.86
N ASN A 640 -34.43 -2.63 2.83
CA ASN A 640 -34.53 -3.19 1.48
C ASN A 640 -33.61 -2.47 0.50
N ILE A 641 -32.44 -3.06 0.24
CA ILE A 641 -31.40 -2.51 -0.65
C ILE A 641 -31.92 -2.27 -2.08
N LYS A 642 -32.95 -3.01 -2.52
CA LYS A 642 -33.52 -2.84 -3.85
C LYS A 642 -34.29 -1.52 -4.04
N ASN A 643 -34.66 -0.86 -2.95
CA ASN A 643 -35.44 0.38 -2.99
C ASN A 643 -34.56 1.64 -3.08
N GLY A 644 -33.23 1.50 -3.09
CA GLY A 644 -32.29 2.62 -3.20
C GLY A 644 -31.03 2.25 -3.95
N SER A 645 -30.28 3.26 -4.39
CA SER A 645 -28.91 3.08 -4.90
C SER A 645 -27.90 3.25 -3.77
N LEU A 646 -26.73 2.64 -3.92
CA LEU A 646 -25.62 2.83 -2.99
C LEU A 646 -25.25 4.32 -2.96
N LYS A 647 -25.41 4.95 -1.79
CA LYS A 647 -25.09 6.37 -1.59
C LYS A 647 -23.70 6.57 -1.04
N GLN A 648 -23.28 5.72 -0.11
CA GLN A 648 -21.99 5.86 0.55
C GLN A 648 -21.50 4.52 1.06
N THR A 649 -20.21 4.27 0.86
CA THR A 649 -19.48 3.14 1.47
C THR A 649 -18.47 3.70 2.45
N ILE A 650 -18.47 3.16 3.66
CA ILE A 650 -17.61 3.58 4.74
C ILE A 650 -16.77 2.37 5.11
N ARG A 651 -15.45 2.55 5.09
CA ARG A 651 -14.48 1.49 5.39
C ARG A 651 -13.78 1.80 6.69
N GLN A 652 -13.74 0.84 7.59
CA GLN A 652 -12.92 0.97 8.79
C GLN A 652 -11.46 0.74 8.40
N THR A 653 -10.55 1.55 8.94
CA THR A 653 -9.10 1.28 8.92
C THR A 653 -8.63 0.93 10.33
N PRO A 654 -7.54 0.14 10.49
CA PRO A 654 -6.98 -0.17 11.81
C PRO A 654 -6.68 1.07 12.66
N ASP A 655 -6.39 2.18 11.99
CA ASP A 655 -5.94 3.44 12.59
C ASP A 655 -7.12 4.34 13.01
N ARG A 656 -8.34 4.05 12.54
CA ARG A 656 -9.57 4.83 12.79
C ARG A 656 -10.79 3.93 12.95
N PRO A 657 -10.91 3.22 14.10
CA PRO A 657 -12.07 2.40 14.37
C PRO A 657 -13.32 3.28 14.49
N ILE A 658 -14.40 2.88 13.81
CA ILE A 658 -15.72 3.50 13.96
C ILE A 658 -16.35 2.87 15.20
N VAL A 659 -16.80 3.71 16.12
CA VAL A 659 -17.19 3.28 17.47
C VAL A 659 -18.58 3.72 17.88
N ALA A 660 -19.24 4.60 17.12
CA ALA A 660 -20.62 5.01 17.36
C ALA A 660 -21.27 5.57 16.08
N ALA A 661 -22.60 5.45 15.99
CA ALA A 661 -23.41 6.02 14.93
C ALA A 661 -24.66 6.67 15.55
N SER A 662 -24.89 7.95 15.27
CA SER A 662 -26.14 8.63 15.63
C SER A 662 -27.03 8.67 14.39
N ILE A 663 -28.29 8.24 14.53
CA ILE A 663 -29.28 8.25 13.44
C ILE A 663 -30.48 9.05 13.93
N VAL A 664 -30.81 10.12 13.21
CA VAL A 664 -32.02 10.92 13.47
C VAL A 664 -33.11 10.46 12.51
N THR A 665 -34.26 10.04 13.02
CA THR A 665 -35.40 9.63 12.17
C THR A 665 -36.45 10.73 12.08
N ASP A 666 -37.13 10.82 10.93
CA ASP A 666 -38.26 11.73 10.73
C ASP A 666 -39.60 11.04 11.03
N ARG A 667 -40.53 11.77 11.63
CA ARG A 667 -41.84 11.30 12.09
C ARG A 667 -42.90 11.55 11.02
N GLY A 668 -42.69 11.00 9.81
CA GLY A 668 -43.56 11.21 8.65
C GLY A 668 -44.00 9.90 7.96
N SER A 669 -45.26 9.51 8.17
CA SER A 669 -45.96 8.36 7.54
C SER A 669 -45.48 6.94 7.96
N LYS A 670 -46.15 5.89 7.46
CA LYS A 670 -46.10 4.48 7.94
C LYS A 670 -44.71 3.81 7.94
N TYR A 671 -43.65 4.52 7.56
CA TYR A 671 -42.27 4.05 7.58
C TYR A 671 -41.39 5.14 8.22
N GLN A 672 -40.78 4.84 9.37
CA GLN A 672 -39.78 5.73 9.99
C GLN A 672 -38.50 5.71 9.14
N THR A 673 -38.06 6.86 8.65
CA THR A 673 -36.89 7.00 7.77
C THR A 673 -35.81 7.84 8.44
N ALA A 674 -34.56 7.42 8.30
CA ALA A 674 -33.40 8.16 8.81
C ALA A 674 -33.16 9.43 7.96
N ALA A 675 -33.25 10.60 8.61
CA ALA A 675 -33.02 11.92 8.03
C ALA A 675 -31.53 12.29 8.00
N ASN A 676 -30.80 12.05 9.10
CA ASN A 676 -29.37 12.34 9.20
C ASN A 676 -28.66 11.19 9.93
N MET A 677 -27.41 10.89 9.53
CA MET A 677 -26.55 9.93 10.20
C MET A 677 -25.14 10.48 10.41
N ALA A 678 -24.70 10.53 11.66
CA ALA A 678 -23.34 10.94 12.04
C ALA A 678 -22.56 9.76 12.62
N LEU A 679 -21.33 9.56 12.18
CA LEU A 679 -20.46 8.46 12.58
C LEU A 679 -19.26 8.99 13.34
N PHE A 680 -18.98 8.39 14.48
CA PHE A 680 -17.90 8.80 15.35
C PHE A 680 -16.84 7.69 15.44
N GLY A 681 -15.58 8.10 15.32
CA GLY A 681 -14.41 7.28 15.57
C GLY A 681 -13.76 7.64 16.88
N PHE A 682 -12.90 6.76 17.37
CA PHE A 682 -12.14 6.99 18.59
C PHE A 682 -10.65 6.83 18.33
N ASP A 683 -9.90 7.86 18.68
CA ASP A 683 -8.45 7.86 18.69
C ASP A 683 -7.96 7.95 20.14
N LYS A 684 -6.97 7.13 20.51
CA LYS A 684 -6.47 7.07 21.91
C LYS A 684 -5.82 8.38 22.38
N LYS A 685 -5.32 9.21 21.46
CA LYS A 685 -4.65 10.48 21.73
C LYS A 685 -5.60 11.67 21.66
N THR A 686 -6.55 11.66 20.73
CA THR A 686 -7.43 12.81 20.48
C THR A 686 -8.89 12.61 20.93
N GLY A 687 -9.25 11.40 21.38
CA GLY A 687 -10.59 11.05 21.83
C GLY A 687 -11.55 10.79 20.66
N TYR A 688 -12.86 10.97 20.92
CA TYR A 688 -13.89 10.80 19.89
C TYR A 688 -13.83 11.93 18.86
N HIS A 689 -13.98 11.59 17.58
CA HIS A 689 -14.05 12.54 16.47
C HIS A 689 -15.09 12.10 15.44
N LEU A 690 -15.68 13.04 14.70
CA LEU A 690 -16.58 12.73 13.60
C LEU A 690 -15.78 12.12 12.43
N VAL A 691 -16.12 10.91 12.03
CA VAL A 691 -15.47 10.17 10.93
C VAL A 691 -16.24 10.32 9.63
N GLY A 692 -17.56 10.53 9.72
CA GLY A 692 -18.39 10.79 8.56
C GLY A 692 -19.78 11.26 8.96
N GLU A 693 -20.40 12.03 8.09
CA GLU A 693 -21.78 12.47 8.25
C GLU A 693 -22.48 12.28 6.90
N TYR A 694 -23.71 11.79 6.96
CA TYR A 694 -24.60 11.69 5.83
C TYR A 694 -25.88 12.43 6.17
N ASN A 695 -26.17 13.47 5.40
CA ASN A 695 -27.41 14.22 5.50
C ASN A 695 -28.29 13.85 4.31
N SER A 696 -29.53 13.43 4.56
CA SER A 696 -30.46 13.14 3.48
C SER A 696 -30.75 14.42 2.68
N PRO A 697 -30.94 14.36 1.34
CA PRO A 697 -31.26 15.54 0.52
C PRO A 697 -32.59 16.21 0.86
N HIS A 698 -33.40 15.60 1.72
CA HIS A 698 -34.73 16.09 2.06
C HIS A 698 -34.68 17.48 2.71
N LYS A 699 -35.41 18.44 2.12
CA LYS A 699 -35.57 19.81 2.64
C LYS A 699 -36.35 19.76 3.96
N LEU A 700 -35.66 19.71 5.09
CA LEU A 700 -36.24 19.99 6.40
C LEU A 700 -35.68 21.30 6.93
N GLY A 701 -36.55 22.09 7.58
CA GLY A 701 -36.23 23.42 8.10
C GLY A 701 -35.08 23.43 9.12
N PRO A 702 -34.58 24.62 9.50
CA PRO A 702 -33.31 24.84 10.23
C PRO A 702 -33.20 24.24 11.65
N TRP A 703 -34.17 23.43 12.07
CA TRP A 703 -34.24 22.78 13.37
C TRP A 703 -33.62 21.36 13.40
N THR A 704 -33.07 20.88 12.28
CA THR A 704 -32.48 19.54 12.13
C THR A 704 -30.95 19.47 12.27
N LYS A 705 -30.32 20.49 12.84
CA LYS A 705 -28.89 20.38 13.20
C LYS A 705 -28.75 19.43 14.40
N PRO A 706 -27.95 18.35 14.30
CA PRO A 706 -27.65 17.54 15.47
C PRO A 706 -26.97 18.41 16.53
N VAL A 707 -27.65 18.66 17.65
CA VAL A 707 -27.04 19.27 18.83
C VAL A 707 -26.36 18.17 19.61
N SER A 708 -25.11 17.84 19.26
CA SER A 708 -24.34 16.87 20.04
C SER A 708 -23.88 17.53 21.36
N GLN A 709 -24.61 17.33 22.45
CA GLN A 709 -24.06 17.52 23.79
C GLN A 709 -23.58 16.15 24.31
N THR A 710 -22.28 15.93 24.27
CA THR A 710 -21.63 14.76 24.88
C THR A 710 -21.33 15.09 26.34
N SER A 711 -21.92 14.35 27.27
CA SER A 711 -21.59 14.45 28.70
C SER A 711 -20.80 13.21 29.12
N PHE A 712 -19.61 13.40 29.71
CA PHE A 712 -18.79 12.28 30.19
C PHE A 712 -18.84 12.22 31.72
N ALA A 713 -19.02 11.04 32.29
CA ALA A 713 -18.71 10.77 33.69
C ALA A 713 -17.64 9.66 33.76
N PRO A 714 -16.54 9.86 34.49
CA PRO A 714 -15.58 8.79 34.74
C PRO A 714 -16.20 7.72 35.64
N THR A 715 -16.05 6.44 35.30
CA THR A 715 -16.36 5.33 36.21
C THR A 715 -15.17 5.06 37.13
N LEU A 716 -15.47 4.59 38.35
CA LEU A 716 -14.53 4.46 39.47
C LEU A 716 -13.40 3.42 39.26
N ASP A 717 -13.42 2.64 38.18
CA ASP A 717 -12.47 1.56 37.89
C ASP A 717 -11.43 1.91 36.80
N GLY A 718 -11.44 3.14 36.28
CA GLY A 718 -10.51 3.57 35.23
C GLY A 718 -10.92 3.17 33.81
N SER A 719 -12.08 2.53 33.63
CA SER A 719 -12.72 2.42 32.32
C SER A 719 -13.46 3.72 31.95
N TRP A 720 -13.68 3.95 30.65
CA TRP A 720 -14.47 5.09 30.17
C TRP A 720 -15.80 4.57 29.64
N SER A 721 -16.90 4.90 30.30
CA SER A 721 -18.26 4.64 29.79
C SER A 721 -18.77 5.84 28.98
N LEU A 722 -19.28 5.60 27.77
CA LEU A 722 -20.02 6.60 26.99
C LEU A 722 -21.41 6.80 27.61
N ILE A 723 -21.71 8.00 28.12
CA ILE A 723 -23.07 8.41 28.49
C ILE A 723 -23.68 9.16 27.31
N GLY A 724 -24.17 8.42 26.32
CA GLY A 724 -25.08 8.87 25.24
C GLY A 724 -24.57 9.96 24.29
N VAL A 725 -24.80 9.77 22.99
CA VAL A 725 -24.87 10.87 22.02
C VAL A 725 -26.35 11.18 21.84
N TYR A 726 -26.78 12.39 22.25
CA TYR A 726 -28.18 12.78 22.20
C TYR A 726 -28.43 13.66 20.98
N GLY A 727 -29.44 13.32 20.18
CA GLY A 727 -30.10 14.25 19.28
C GLY A 727 -31.48 14.59 19.85
N CYS A 728 -31.81 15.87 19.98
CA CYS A 728 -33.14 16.30 20.41
C CYS A 728 -33.97 16.67 19.18
N PHE A 729 -35.08 15.96 18.95
CA PHE A 729 -36.12 16.36 18.01
C PHE A 729 -37.48 16.17 18.68
N ASP A 730 -38.19 17.28 18.92
CA ASP A 730 -39.59 17.35 19.33
C ASP A 730 -40.06 16.30 20.36
N GLY A 731 -39.32 16.19 21.48
CA GLY A 731 -39.68 15.32 22.60
C GLY A 731 -39.47 13.82 22.38
N CYS A 732 -38.88 13.40 21.26
CA CYS A 732 -38.48 12.01 21.01
C CYS A 732 -36.95 11.87 21.10
N ILE A 733 -36.49 10.92 21.91
CA ILE A 733 -35.07 10.58 22.06
C ILE A 733 -34.82 9.32 21.24
N ASP A 734 -34.14 9.45 20.11
CA ASP A 734 -33.60 8.31 19.36
C ASP A 734 -32.09 8.25 19.57
N ALA A 735 -31.59 7.14 20.12
CA ALA A 735 -30.17 6.92 20.35
C ALA A 735 -29.76 5.52 19.88
N VAL A 736 -28.68 5.46 19.09
CA VAL A 736 -27.92 4.22 18.86
C VAL A 736 -26.54 4.42 19.49
N GLY A 737 -26.31 3.78 20.63
CA GLY A 737 -25.02 3.80 21.32
C GLY A 737 -24.28 2.50 21.08
N LEU A 738 -23.05 2.58 20.56
CA LEU A 738 -22.07 1.50 20.59
C LEU A 738 -21.12 1.80 21.76
N VAL A 739 -20.91 0.83 22.65
CA VAL A 739 -20.02 0.97 23.82
C VAL A 739 -18.77 0.13 23.57
N TRP A 740 -17.60 0.74 23.74
CA TRP A 740 -16.31 0.04 23.77
C TRP A 740 -15.83 -0.04 25.22
N GLY A 741 -15.65 -1.25 25.76
CA GLY A 741 -14.87 -1.48 26.99
C GLY A 741 -13.50 -2.08 26.67
N HIS A 742 -12.41 -1.52 27.20
CA HIS A 742 -11.07 -2.13 27.14
C HIS A 742 -10.55 -2.36 28.55
N HIS A 743 -10.09 -3.60 28.80
CA HIS A 743 -8.91 -3.86 29.63
C HIS A 743 -7.68 -3.76 28.74
#